data_AF-A0A9W9GM26-F1
#
_entry.id   AF-A0A9W9GM26-F1
#
_cell.length_a   1.000
_cell.length_b   1.000
_cell.length_c   1.000
_cell.angle_alpha   90.00
_cell.angle_beta   90.00
_cell.angle_gamma   90.00
#
_symmetry.space_group_name_H-M   'P 1'
#
loop_
_entity.id
_entity.type
_entity.pdbx_description
1 polymer ?
#
loop_
_entity_poly.entity_id
_entity_poly.type
_entity_poly.pdbx_seq_one_letter_code
_entity_poly.pdbx_strand_id
1 'polypeptide(L)'
;MDLDEELFSFVFHHIFFPKKLPQEAEEHLAQLEYRMVAVIQAVLQEFIRNLTPESQPQWEFAYNLVDSWLQMHMDQGISQQSLEIELSKLKSAGALACHIRAQNCGLVASYDREKDVLLIDAFEVSCQDAPVLSSPGALIRHFPGVSVTLSGNKLNDTLFCSYLASSISQLASEEVSEMLPKTTKANTKVDEHRQTTHPGLITEGLMTELLALGEHNEHPDKILKCVRDEVNWCSALLPWRRSPAWLVLRVALQVVLRRCFSENEDQVQYKNFMLFLMARLSAGANRYGDPTNAVDCWAIIRQRLGRRIFKLGHDVFPFVVEEVISTSNHLLDKLKCIQTQIGASDGADIPFVPPSASPEDLHMSLVNSRPYLQAKMRLSPEKARRTQFDPTDTINLSWSDGFPVLKHGSVAALGEFEGWVEEHLQSWFEAQPTSKYEQACLKIEDAIEQYFTLAQLKYQADPRATSLMVLVLVELWAVLDKIAVQICPLLKAFSPEVPRRFLEPLLLSKMSEMRRARDIEHHLSTRHEGKVENYPSIFSDPEPNCFGAQYFDRSDYHQKLEVRIEKHATQLRERKRLEWKDLHAKYKELQDQTAQLEHRNHHGYIRRRRYVSLTAGCEKCSIIGKANQLSIEVYEWPLPPEDIARKCAVFELDIPIWFASWRNVTWTLVDHLPQRPRSSTGGAIYKWLDYSGVNEFKVRRHSKLELASYTKPWGTSHYRKHRSVDVTFEVVSPENALRLRLLDSSQSAWVSNQTQESTVKTMCTIQLPSGPCSKLQYTVDSTSHHQNEVLARQADCDRMLDLDEFIAYGCLRSGENVQWHNILRELASSALSLNEQSVVSLVQQTAWELGTPSSDPYSIRRVTHRAFEDIGFGDRLLQTLQDILEAIERNWNQYWTLELVVTLAVRILALSNESPSPERVINFLRQCRQVAMEWCDSLSKALSTDQGEDVGRKQQLILRVASICQTTYDVERTNISQVMSSSQDLFCFVRSSLLLFENAASESCELPASVKTMVENSQKIAFLIRESVKNLIMAHPSGLNEAIHRGISCLEISEPWSICEGSNAWVATRTGSTFKGFSQHVHFNYITGEILVDGTPPGKLPRSYLSDPLYQGLFGQVSLPEL
;
A
#
# COMPACT_ATOMS: atom_id res chain seq x y z
N MET A 1 -52.76 -9.84 2.17
CA MET A 1 -51.90 -8.93 2.95
C MET A 1 -51.14 -8.07 1.96
N ASP A 2 -51.16 -6.75 2.10
CA ASP A 2 -50.45 -5.86 1.17
C ASP A 2 -49.19 -5.33 1.87
N LEU A 3 -48.03 -5.85 1.48
CA LEU A 3 -46.72 -5.35 1.85
C LEU A 3 -46.17 -4.60 0.64
N ASP A 4 -45.93 -3.31 0.76
CA ASP A 4 -45.12 -2.62 -0.25
C ASP A 4 -43.63 -2.95 -0.08
N GLU A 5 -42.83 -2.53 -1.06
CA GLU A 5 -41.41 -2.84 -1.15
C GLU A 5 -40.62 -2.34 0.06
N GLU A 6 -40.88 -1.10 0.49
CA GLU A 6 -40.22 -0.46 1.62
C GLU A 6 -40.45 -1.24 2.93
N LEU A 7 -41.70 -1.56 3.25
CA LEU A 7 -42.04 -2.32 4.45
C LEU A 7 -41.55 -3.77 4.38
N PHE A 8 -41.56 -4.39 3.19
CA PHE A 8 -41.01 -5.72 3.03
C PHE A 8 -39.48 -5.73 3.23
N SER A 9 -38.76 -4.74 2.70
CA SER A 9 -37.31 -4.57 2.91
C SER A 9 -36.98 -4.40 4.40
N PHE A 10 -37.70 -3.51 5.10
CA PHE A 10 -37.58 -3.33 6.55
C PHE A 10 -37.79 -4.64 7.33
N VAL A 11 -38.88 -5.36 7.03
CA VAL A 11 -39.19 -6.67 7.62
C VAL A 11 -38.12 -7.71 7.29
N PHE A 12 -37.58 -7.73 6.08
CA PHE A 12 -36.51 -8.65 5.70
C PHE A 12 -35.26 -8.44 6.55
N HIS A 13 -34.79 -7.20 6.67
CA HIS A 13 -33.61 -6.87 7.47
C HIS A 13 -33.81 -7.14 8.97
N HIS A 14 -34.95 -6.76 9.56
CA HIS A 14 -35.14 -6.91 11.02
C HIS A 14 -35.71 -8.26 11.47
N ILE A 15 -36.56 -8.94 10.68
CA ILE A 15 -37.18 -10.24 11.07
C ILE A 15 -36.36 -11.43 10.55
N PHE A 16 -36.06 -11.47 9.25
CA PHE A 16 -35.32 -12.58 8.63
C PHE A 16 -33.80 -12.50 8.90
N PHE A 17 -33.29 -11.28 9.06
CA PHE A 17 -31.92 -10.96 9.47
C PHE A 17 -30.88 -11.63 8.55
N PRO A 18 -30.73 -11.16 7.30
CA PRO A 18 -29.78 -11.70 6.31
C PRO A 18 -28.32 -11.48 6.73
N LYS A 19 -27.37 -12.00 5.95
CA LYS A 19 -25.93 -11.75 6.18
C LYS A 19 -25.51 -10.33 5.78
N LYS A 20 -26.07 -9.81 4.69
CA LYS A 20 -25.86 -8.44 4.21
C LYS A 20 -26.92 -7.55 4.85
N LEU A 21 -26.50 -6.69 5.77
CA LEU A 21 -27.38 -5.76 6.49
C LEU A 21 -27.09 -4.32 6.03
N PRO A 22 -28.05 -3.38 6.16
CA PRO A 22 -27.82 -1.97 5.85
C PRO A 22 -26.70 -1.38 6.72
N GLN A 23 -26.12 -0.27 6.27
CA GLN A 23 -24.96 0.40 6.89
C GLN A 23 -25.28 1.81 7.42
N GLU A 24 -26.56 2.16 7.43
CA GLU A 24 -27.14 3.43 7.87
C GLU A 24 -28.55 3.16 8.44
N ALA A 25 -28.95 3.92 9.45
CA ALA A 25 -30.28 3.82 10.06
C ALA A 25 -31.41 4.31 9.12
N GLU A 26 -32.60 3.73 9.24
CA GLU A 26 -33.77 4.10 8.44
C GLU A 26 -34.33 5.50 8.79
N GLU A 27 -34.49 6.37 7.78
CA GLU A 27 -35.01 7.74 7.95
C GLU A 27 -36.38 7.80 8.65
N HIS A 28 -37.26 6.82 8.37
CA HIS A 28 -38.64 6.76 8.86
C HIS A 28 -38.87 5.61 9.86
N LEU A 29 -37.86 5.27 10.67
CA LEU A 29 -37.88 4.10 11.58
C LEU A 29 -39.14 3.98 12.45
N ALA A 30 -39.70 5.08 12.99
CA ALA A 30 -40.93 5.02 13.79
C ALA A 30 -42.15 4.52 12.99
N GLN A 31 -42.32 5.05 11.77
CA GLN A 31 -43.42 4.71 10.89
C GLN A 31 -43.29 3.26 10.39
N LEU A 32 -42.07 2.82 10.05
CA LEU A 32 -41.80 1.45 9.62
C LEU A 32 -42.03 0.44 10.75
N GLU A 33 -41.64 0.75 12.00
CA GLU A 33 -41.96 -0.07 13.16
C GLU A 33 -43.46 -0.19 13.38
N TYR A 34 -44.22 0.92 13.35
CA TYR A 34 -45.68 0.90 13.50
C TYR A 34 -46.35 0.03 12.42
N ARG A 35 -45.94 0.20 11.16
CA ARG A 35 -46.44 -0.60 10.02
C ARG A 35 -46.12 -2.08 10.17
N MET A 36 -44.92 -2.43 10.66
CA MET A 36 -44.55 -3.81 11.00
C MET A 36 -45.45 -4.40 12.09
N VAL A 37 -45.74 -3.66 13.17
CA VAL A 37 -46.64 -4.14 14.25
C VAL A 37 -48.06 -4.39 13.69
N ALA A 38 -48.57 -3.50 12.83
CA ALA A 38 -49.89 -3.68 12.21
C ALA A 38 -49.98 -4.94 11.32
N VAL A 39 -48.90 -5.27 10.59
CA VAL A 39 -48.79 -6.52 9.84
C VAL A 39 -48.77 -7.73 10.77
N ILE A 40 -47.99 -7.68 11.85
CA ILE A 40 -47.90 -8.78 12.82
C ILE A 40 -49.27 -9.01 13.50
N GLN A 41 -50.04 -7.96 13.80
CA GLN A 41 -51.41 -8.09 14.30
C GLN A 41 -52.32 -8.85 13.33
N ALA A 42 -52.25 -8.53 12.04
CA ALA A 42 -53.07 -9.19 11.02
C ALA A 42 -52.71 -10.69 10.89
N VAL A 43 -51.42 -11.02 10.90
CA VAL A 43 -50.93 -12.41 10.94
C VAL A 43 -51.38 -13.13 12.21
N LEU A 44 -51.30 -12.47 13.37
CA LEU A 44 -51.72 -13.02 14.65
C LEU A 44 -53.21 -13.36 14.66
N GLN A 45 -54.05 -12.52 14.07
CA GLN A 45 -55.47 -12.80 13.89
C GLN A 45 -55.72 -14.02 12.97
N GLU A 46 -54.92 -14.18 11.90
CA GLU A 46 -54.98 -15.37 11.04
C GLU A 46 -54.51 -16.64 11.77
N PHE A 47 -53.48 -16.54 12.61
CA PHE A 47 -52.98 -17.66 13.42
C PHE A 47 -54.04 -18.14 14.41
N ILE A 48 -54.65 -17.23 15.17
CA ILE A 48 -55.66 -17.55 16.20
C ILE A 48 -56.87 -18.27 15.61
N ARG A 49 -57.33 -17.86 14.42
CA ARG A 49 -58.47 -18.51 13.73
C ARG A 49 -58.23 -19.98 13.37
N ASN A 50 -56.96 -20.40 13.26
CA ASN A 50 -56.57 -21.77 12.93
C ASN A 50 -56.19 -22.62 14.17
N LEU A 51 -56.20 -22.03 15.38
CA LEU A 51 -55.97 -22.75 16.63
C LEU A 51 -57.21 -23.53 17.08
N THR A 52 -57.00 -24.54 17.92
CA THR A 52 -58.08 -25.24 18.61
C THR A 52 -58.86 -24.28 19.51
N PRO A 53 -60.19 -24.46 19.70
CA PRO A 53 -61.01 -23.59 20.55
C PRO A 53 -60.48 -23.46 21.99
N GLU A 54 -59.79 -24.49 22.49
CA GLU A 54 -59.19 -24.57 23.83
C GLU A 54 -57.95 -23.67 24.02
N SER A 55 -57.28 -23.29 22.92
CA SER A 55 -56.08 -22.42 22.93
C SER A 55 -56.38 -20.98 22.50
N GLN A 56 -57.56 -20.71 21.94
CA GLN A 56 -57.92 -19.37 21.44
C GLN A 56 -57.97 -18.30 22.55
N PRO A 57 -58.62 -18.52 23.72
CA PRO A 57 -58.72 -17.49 24.78
C PRO A 57 -57.37 -17.02 25.33
N GLN A 58 -56.39 -17.92 25.45
CA GLN A 58 -55.03 -17.62 25.91
C GLN A 58 -54.30 -16.71 24.90
N TRP A 59 -54.56 -16.89 23.61
CA TRP A 59 -54.01 -16.06 22.55
C TRP A 59 -54.76 -14.73 22.34
N GLU A 60 -56.01 -14.58 22.81
CA GLU A 60 -56.70 -13.29 22.80
C GLU A 60 -55.94 -12.24 23.63
N PHE A 61 -55.32 -12.63 24.75
CA PHE A 61 -54.45 -11.73 25.53
C PHE A 61 -53.25 -11.21 24.71
N ALA A 62 -52.63 -12.08 23.91
CA ALA A 62 -51.55 -11.68 23.01
C ALA A 62 -52.06 -10.80 21.84
N TYR A 63 -53.27 -11.03 21.33
CA TYR A 63 -53.90 -10.17 20.32
C TYR A 63 -54.21 -8.76 20.88
N ASN A 64 -54.81 -8.71 22.08
CA ASN A 64 -55.16 -7.46 22.76
C ASN A 64 -53.92 -6.61 23.04
N LEU A 65 -52.83 -7.21 23.52
CA LEU A 65 -51.56 -6.53 23.74
C LEU A 65 -51.05 -5.81 22.47
N VAL A 66 -51.16 -6.46 21.31
CA VAL A 66 -50.76 -5.88 20.01
C VAL A 66 -51.79 -4.86 19.51
N ASP A 67 -53.08 -5.00 19.84
CA ASP A 67 -54.09 -3.98 19.51
C ASP A 67 -53.91 -2.70 20.32
N SER A 68 -53.77 -2.81 21.65
CA SER A 68 -53.50 -1.68 22.53
C SER A 68 -52.23 -0.94 22.10
N TRP A 69 -51.16 -1.64 21.69
CA TRP A 69 -49.97 -1.01 21.11
C TRP A 69 -50.33 -0.08 19.95
N LEU A 70 -51.15 -0.53 19.00
CA LEU A 70 -51.57 0.24 17.82
C LEU A 70 -52.56 1.37 18.16
N GLN A 71 -53.27 1.30 19.30
CA GLN A 71 -54.11 2.42 19.78
C GLN A 71 -53.31 3.50 20.52
N MET A 72 -52.17 3.15 21.11
CA MET A 72 -51.39 4.02 22.00
C MET A 72 -50.23 4.76 21.33
N HIS A 73 -49.52 4.14 20.37
CA HIS A 73 -48.35 4.75 19.74
C HIS A 73 -48.75 5.67 18.58
N MET A 74 -48.16 6.86 18.55
CA MET A 74 -48.27 7.87 17.50
C MET A 74 -46.88 8.14 16.89
N ASP A 75 -46.82 8.86 15.76
CA ASP A 75 -45.57 9.19 15.06
C ASP A 75 -44.52 9.95 15.93
N GLN A 76 -44.94 10.53 17.05
CA GLN A 76 -44.13 11.37 17.95
C GLN A 76 -44.05 10.84 19.40
N GLY A 77 -44.45 9.60 19.67
CA GLY A 77 -44.40 9.01 21.02
C GLY A 77 -45.68 8.26 21.42
N ILE A 78 -45.98 8.21 22.72
CA ILE A 78 -47.15 7.51 23.28
C ILE A 78 -48.22 8.52 23.68
N SER A 79 -49.46 8.31 23.25
CA SER A 79 -50.62 9.15 23.61
C SER A 79 -51.05 8.87 25.06
N GLN A 80 -50.92 9.87 25.96
CA GLN A 80 -51.43 9.77 27.34
C GLN A 80 -52.91 9.34 27.37
N GLN A 81 -53.79 10.03 26.62
CA GLN A 81 -55.23 9.74 26.61
C GLN A 81 -55.54 8.32 26.13
N SER A 82 -54.80 7.81 25.14
CA SER A 82 -54.96 6.42 24.68
C SER A 82 -54.48 5.42 25.73
N LEU A 83 -53.35 5.71 26.40
CA LEU A 83 -52.77 4.86 27.43
C LEU A 83 -53.65 4.78 28.69
N GLU A 84 -54.26 5.89 29.12
CA GLU A 84 -55.27 5.90 30.20
C GLU A 84 -56.46 4.98 29.86
N ILE A 85 -56.95 5.05 28.62
CA ILE A 85 -58.06 4.21 28.14
C ILE A 85 -57.67 2.73 28.15
N GLU A 86 -56.50 2.36 27.65
CA GLU A 86 -56.06 0.96 27.60
C GLU A 86 -55.72 0.40 29.00
N LEU A 87 -55.15 1.21 29.90
CA LEU A 87 -54.97 0.86 31.33
C LEU A 87 -56.32 0.53 31.99
N SER A 88 -57.37 1.34 31.75
CA SER A 88 -58.70 1.09 32.32
C SER A 88 -59.33 -0.23 31.83
N LYS A 89 -58.96 -0.70 30.64
CA LYS A 89 -59.41 -1.98 30.06
C LYS A 89 -58.57 -3.17 30.46
N LEU A 90 -57.44 -2.98 31.15
CA LEU A 90 -56.43 -4.03 31.34
C LEU A 90 -56.96 -5.28 32.06
N LYS A 91 -57.97 -5.14 32.95
CA LYS A 91 -58.65 -6.30 33.57
C LYS A 91 -59.39 -7.19 32.57
N SER A 92 -60.00 -6.59 31.54
CA SER A 92 -60.65 -7.32 30.44
C SER A 92 -59.66 -7.76 29.35
N ALA A 93 -58.71 -6.89 28.99
CA ALA A 93 -57.75 -7.11 27.90
C ALA A 93 -56.58 -8.04 28.29
N GLY A 94 -56.28 -8.17 29.58
CA GLY A 94 -55.28 -9.05 30.19
C GLY A 94 -53.85 -8.50 30.15
N ALA A 95 -53.38 -7.97 29.02
CA ALA A 95 -52.02 -7.46 28.89
C ALA A 95 -51.91 -6.28 27.91
N LEU A 96 -50.92 -5.40 28.14
CA LEU A 96 -50.50 -4.31 27.27
C LEU A 96 -48.97 -4.26 27.19
N ALA A 97 -48.44 -3.58 26.15
CA ALA A 97 -47.01 -3.29 26.04
C ALA A 97 -46.77 -1.95 25.33
N CYS A 98 -45.61 -1.35 25.61
CA CYS A 98 -45.15 -0.15 24.91
C CYS A 98 -43.63 -0.09 24.75
N HIS A 99 -43.18 0.69 23.76
CA HIS A 99 -41.77 1.02 23.52
C HIS A 99 -41.56 2.50 23.81
N ILE A 100 -40.88 2.78 24.92
CA ILE A 100 -40.58 4.12 25.40
C ILE A 100 -39.25 4.54 24.77
N ARG A 101 -39.35 4.98 23.51
CA ARG A 101 -38.22 5.08 22.57
C ARG A 101 -37.08 5.99 23.05
N ALA A 102 -37.39 7.21 23.49
CA ALA A 102 -36.36 8.18 23.89
C ALA A 102 -35.46 7.66 25.04
N GLN A 103 -36.00 6.76 25.86
CA GLN A 103 -35.36 6.16 27.03
C GLN A 103 -34.98 4.68 26.81
N ASN A 104 -34.93 4.20 25.56
CA ASN A 104 -34.41 2.86 25.21
C ASN A 104 -35.04 1.70 26.03
N CYS A 105 -36.32 1.81 26.40
CA CYS A 105 -36.98 0.88 27.30
C CYS A 105 -38.24 0.25 26.71
N GLY A 106 -38.41 -1.06 26.91
CA GLY A 106 -39.66 -1.77 26.71
C GLY A 106 -40.37 -1.92 28.04
N LEU A 107 -41.70 -1.72 28.03
CA LEU A 107 -42.55 -1.93 29.20
C LEU A 107 -43.71 -2.86 28.82
N VAL A 108 -44.01 -3.83 29.70
CA VAL A 108 -45.14 -4.76 29.55
C VAL A 108 -45.91 -4.75 30.86
N ALA A 109 -47.24 -4.62 30.80
CA ALA A 109 -48.08 -4.74 31.98
C ALA A 109 -49.16 -5.80 31.76
N SER A 110 -49.40 -6.64 32.76
CA SER A 110 -50.39 -7.72 32.69
C SER A 110 -51.13 -7.91 34.01
N TYR A 111 -52.41 -8.23 33.92
CA TYR A 111 -53.28 -8.46 35.06
C TYR A 111 -53.51 -9.96 35.30
N ASP A 112 -53.03 -10.47 36.43
CA ASP A 112 -53.27 -11.84 36.90
C ASP A 112 -54.64 -11.89 37.61
N ARG A 113 -55.60 -12.60 37.00
CA ARG A 113 -56.97 -12.75 37.51
C ARG A 113 -57.08 -13.67 38.71
N GLU A 114 -56.15 -14.61 38.89
CA GLU A 114 -56.19 -15.58 39.99
C GLU A 114 -55.65 -14.97 41.28
N LYS A 115 -54.68 -14.07 41.16
CA LYS A 115 -54.04 -13.37 42.28
C LYS A 115 -54.56 -11.95 42.52
N ASP A 116 -55.38 -11.39 41.63
CA ASP A 116 -55.82 -9.97 41.60
C ASP A 116 -54.64 -8.99 41.71
N VAL A 117 -53.60 -9.20 40.88
CA VAL A 117 -52.41 -8.33 40.82
C VAL A 117 -52.14 -7.81 39.42
N LEU A 118 -51.63 -6.59 39.37
CA LEU A 118 -51.04 -5.96 38.20
C LEU A 118 -49.53 -6.14 38.24
N LEU A 119 -48.98 -6.86 37.27
CA LEU A 119 -47.55 -6.97 37.03
C LEU A 119 -47.12 -5.87 36.06
N ILE A 120 -46.07 -5.12 36.37
CA ILE A 120 -45.40 -4.18 35.46
C ILE A 120 -43.95 -4.62 35.31
N ASP A 121 -43.52 -4.81 34.07
CA ASP A 121 -42.23 -5.32 33.68
C ASP A 121 -41.50 -4.29 32.81
N ALA A 122 -40.23 -3.99 33.12
CA ALA A 122 -39.39 -3.07 32.35
C ALA A 122 -38.06 -3.71 31.94
N PHE A 123 -37.53 -3.32 30.78
CA PHE A 123 -36.25 -3.80 30.26
C PHE A 123 -35.61 -2.86 29.22
N GLU A 124 -34.28 -2.76 29.25
CA GLU A 124 -33.47 -2.17 28.19
C GLU A 124 -33.77 -2.84 26.84
N VAL A 125 -33.92 -2.07 25.75
CA VAL A 125 -34.16 -2.64 24.42
C VAL A 125 -32.85 -2.87 23.67
N SER A 126 -32.14 -1.80 23.32
CA SER A 126 -30.86 -1.86 22.59
C SER A 126 -29.67 -1.69 23.53
N CYS A 127 -28.67 -2.55 23.39
CA CYS A 127 -27.46 -2.49 24.21
C CYS A 127 -26.42 -1.52 23.62
N GLN A 128 -25.53 -1.02 24.49
CA GLN A 128 -24.36 -0.22 24.11
C GLN A 128 -23.50 -0.89 23.02
N ASP A 129 -22.80 -0.07 22.22
CA ASP A 129 -22.03 -0.52 21.05
C ASP A 129 -20.98 -1.58 21.40
N ALA A 130 -20.22 -1.36 22.47
CA ALA A 130 -19.06 -2.20 22.79
C ALA A 130 -19.44 -3.68 23.06
N PRO A 131 -20.42 -4.02 23.92
CA PRO A 131 -20.90 -5.39 24.07
C PRO A 131 -21.39 -6.06 22.77
N VAL A 132 -21.99 -5.30 21.85
CA VAL A 132 -22.45 -5.82 20.55
C VAL A 132 -21.24 -6.14 19.66
N LEU A 133 -20.33 -5.17 19.49
CA LEU A 133 -19.15 -5.29 18.63
C LEU A 133 -18.11 -6.29 19.15
N SER A 134 -17.99 -6.49 20.46
CA SER A 134 -17.06 -7.47 21.05
C SER A 134 -17.60 -8.91 21.05
N SER A 135 -18.89 -9.10 20.77
CA SER A 135 -19.52 -10.41 20.86
C SER A 135 -19.27 -11.24 19.58
N PRO A 136 -18.74 -12.47 19.66
CA PRO A 136 -18.61 -13.36 18.51
C PRO A 136 -19.96 -13.94 18.02
N GLY A 137 -21.09 -13.46 18.56
CA GLY A 137 -22.41 -13.96 18.23
C GLY A 137 -23.54 -13.22 18.96
N ALA A 138 -24.66 -13.92 19.20
CA ALA A 138 -25.84 -13.32 19.83
C ALA A 138 -25.64 -13.06 21.33
N LEU A 139 -26.03 -11.89 21.82
CA LEU A 139 -26.09 -11.57 23.23
C LEU A 139 -27.14 -12.46 23.93
N ILE A 140 -26.79 -13.01 25.09
CA ILE A 140 -27.72 -13.78 25.93
C ILE A 140 -28.28 -12.83 26.99
N ARG A 141 -29.58 -12.55 26.93
CA ARG A 141 -30.25 -11.58 27.82
C ARG A 141 -31.49 -12.20 28.48
N HIS A 142 -31.69 -11.86 29.74
CA HIS A 142 -32.89 -12.22 30.50
C HIS A 142 -33.92 -11.08 30.42
N PHE A 143 -35.20 -11.43 30.26
CA PHE A 143 -36.29 -10.47 30.26
C PHE A 143 -37.43 -10.96 31.15
N PRO A 144 -38.09 -10.08 31.93
CA PRO A 144 -37.79 -8.65 32.07
C PRO A 144 -36.53 -8.38 32.91
N GLY A 145 -36.06 -7.13 32.90
CA GLY A 145 -34.94 -6.67 33.71
C GLY A 145 -35.38 -6.35 35.15
N VAL A 146 -36.46 -5.58 35.26
CA VAL A 146 -37.12 -5.20 36.52
C VAL A 146 -38.60 -5.57 36.43
N SER A 147 -39.20 -6.03 37.53
CA SER A 147 -40.61 -6.43 37.60
C SER A 147 -41.19 -6.04 38.96
N VAL A 148 -42.35 -5.38 38.95
CA VAL A 148 -43.06 -4.86 40.13
C VAL A 148 -44.49 -5.39 40.13
N THR A 149 -44.96 -5.80 41.30
CA THR A 149 -46.31 -6.32 41.54
C THR A 149 -47.12 -5.27 42.32
N LEU A 150 -48.31 -4.95 41.81
CA LEU A 150 -49.26 -4.00 42.40
C LEU A 150 -50.60 -4.69 42.66
N SER A 151 -51.37 -4.24 43.66
CA SER A 151 -52.75 -4.71 43.83
C SER A 151 -53.61 -4.32 42.63
N GLY A 152 -54.44 -5.25 42.13
CA GLY A 152 -55.38 -5.03 41.03
C GLY A 152 -56.38 -3.90 41.28
N ASN A 153 -56.56 -3.46 42.53
CA ASN A 153 -57.34 -2.27 42.86
C ASN A 153 -56.75 -0.96 42.29
N LYS A 154 -55.43 -0.89 42.03
CA LYS A 154 -54.78 0.28 41.43
C LYS A 154 -55.29 0.60 40.01
N LEU A 155 -55.76 -0.39 39.26
CA LEU A 155 -56.39 -0.17 37.95
C LEU A 155 -57.77 0.53 38.04
N ASN A 156 -58.39 0.56 39.22
CA ASN A 156 -59.64 1.28 39.47
C ASN A 156 -59.38 2.73 39.94
N ASP A 157 -58.13 3.10 40.24
CA ASP A 157 -57.71 4.42 40.72
C ASP A 157 -57.37 5.31 39.51
N THR A 158 -58.26 6.26 39.22
CA THR A 158 -58.12 7.17 38.08
C THR A 158 -56.92 8.11 38.19
N LEU A 159 -56.50 8.46 39.41
CA LEU A 159 -55.33 9.31 39.63
C LEU A 159 -54.05 8.53 39.35
N PHE A 160 -53.96 7.28 39.81
CA PHE A 160 -52.84 6.38 39.50
C PHE A 160 -52.72 6.13 38.00
N CYS A 161 -53.81 5.77 37.32
CA CYS A 161 -53.80 5.50 35.88
C CYS A 161 -53.42 6.73 35.06
N SER A 162 -53.87 7.93 35.45
CA SER A 162 -53.52 9.18 34.75
C SER A 162 -52.05 9.59 34.98
N TYR A 163 -51.55 9.49 36.21
CA TYR A 163 -50.14 9.71 36.53
C TYR A 163 -49.23 8.78 35.73
N LEU A 164 -49.47 7.46 35.77
CA LEU A 164 -48.68 6.47 35.05
C LEU A 164 -48.69 6.73 33.52
N ALA A 165 -49.85 7.08 32.97
CA ALA A 165 -49.98 7.39 31.55
C ALA A 165 -49.25 8.70 31.16
N SER A 166 -49.29 9.72 32.02
CA SER A 166 -48.61 11.00 31.81
C SER A 166 -47.09 10.82 31.86
N SER A 167 -46.56 10.14 32.88
CA SER A 167 -45.13 9.84 33.03
C SER A 167 -44.58 9.03 31.86
N ILE A 168 -45.30 7.99 31.41
CA ILE A 168 -44.90 7.19 30.23
C ILE A 168 -44.96 8.02 28.94
N SER A 169 -45.97 8.89 28.79
CA SER A 169 -46.12 9.77 27.61
C SER A 169 -44.97 10.80 27.52
N GLN A 170 -44.60 11.41 28.64
CA GLN A 170 -43.48 12.35 28.72
C GLN A 170 -42.15 11.65 28.41
N LEU A 171 -41.84 10.55 29.12
CA LEU A 171 -40.62 9.77 28.91
C LEU A 171 -40.53 9.14 27.50
N ALA A 172 -41.64 9.00 26.77
CA ALA A 172 -41.61 8.54 25.38
C ALA A 172 -41.17 9.60 24.37
N SER A 173 -41.14 10.89 24.75
CA SER A 173 -40.90 12.03 23.85
C SER A 173 -39.71 12.91 24.23
N GLU A 174 -39.30 12.96 25.50
CA GLU A 174 -38.18 13.78 25.96
C GLU A 174 -36.83 13.03 25.90
N GLU A 175 -35.84 13.62 25.21
CA GLU A 175 -34.43 13.19 25.24
C GLU A 175 -33.67 13.94 26.32
N VAL A 176 -32.86 13.23 27.12
CA VAL A 176 -32.10 13.80 28.25
C VAL A 176 -30.61 13.60 28.01
N SER A 177 -29.86 14.70 27.91
CA SER A 177 -28.44 14.71 27.53
C SER A 177 -27.58 13.92 28.53
N GLU A 178 -27.91 13.94 29.82
CA GLU A 178 -27.24 13.21 30.89
C GLU A 178 -27.36 11.69 30.74
N MET A 179 -28.40 11.21 30.05
CA MET A 179 -28.61 9.78 29.78
C MET A 179 -27.93 9.32 28.47
N LEU A 180 -27.31 10.24 27.72
CA LEU A 180 -26.49 9.94 26.55
C LEU A 180 -24.99 9.81 26.94
N PRO A 181 -24.28 8.79 26.43
CA PRO A 181 -22.82 8.71 26.55
C PRO A 181 -22.11 9.95 26.01
N LYS A 182 -20.99 10.33 26.64
CA LYS A 182 -20.16 11.48 26.21
C LYS A 182 -18.86 10.99 25.58
N THR A 183 -18.46 11.60 24.46
CA THR A 183 -17.16 11.40 23.82
C THR A 183 -16.30 12.66 23.96
N THR A 184 -14.98 12.54 23.72
CA THR A 184 -14.05 13.68 23.79
C THR A 184 -13.50 13.98 22.40
N LYS A 185 -13.72 15.21 21.91
CA LYS A 185 -13.16 15.71 20.65
C LYS A 185 -12.38 16.99 20.90
N ALA A 186 -11.10 16.99 20.54
CA ALA A 186 -10.18 18.11 20.76
C ALA A 186 -10.23 18.66 22.22
N ASN A 187 -10.17 17.74 23.20
CA ASN A 187 -10.30 18.00 24.64
C ASN A 187 -11.67 18.52 25.14
N THR A 188 -12.65 18.73 24.26
CA THR A 188 -14.03 19.09 24.62
C THR A 188 -14.91 17.84 24.73
N LYS A 189 -15.71 17.72 25.80
CA LYS A 189 -16.74 16.68 25.93
C LYS A 189 -17.99 17.05 25.13
N VAL A 190 -18.50 16.11 24.34
CA VAL A 190 -19.69 16.26 23.48
C VAL A 190 -20.52 14.97 23.50
N ASP A 191 -21.79 15.07 23.16
CA ASP A 191 -22.74 13.96 23.20
C ASP A 191 -22.47 12.97 22.06
N GLU A 192 -22.31 11.68 22.38
CA GLU A 192 -22.10 10.61 21.41
C GLU A 192 -23.45 10.04 20.97
N HIS A 193 -24.15 10.79 20.11
CA HIS A 193 -25.48 10.45 19.59
C HIS A 193 -25.56 9.14 18.79
N ARG A 194 -24.43 8.44 18.55
CA ARG A 194 -24.40 7.12 17.91
C ARG A 194 -24.59 5.96 18.89
N GLN A 195 -24.35 6.19 20.18
CA GLN A 195 -24.60 5.20 21.23
C GLN A 195 -26.04 5.27 21.74
N THR A 196 -26.47 4.22 22.45
CA THR A 196 -27.82 4.07 22.96
C THR A 196 -28.03 4.82 24.28
N THR A 197 -29.18 5.48 24.44
CA THR A 197 -29.59 6.10 25.72
C THR A 197 -29.62 5.08 26.85
N HIS A 198 -29.22 5.48 28.05
CA HIS A 198 -29.34 4.66 29.26
C HIS A 198 -30.80 4.59 29.74
N PRO A 199 -31.37 3.40 30.04
CA PRO A 199 -32.80 3.23 30.36
C PRO A 199 -33.19 3.64 31.79
N GLY A 200 -32.23 4.15 32.57
CA GLY A 200 -32.36 4.39 34.02
C GLY A 200 -33.57 5.23 34.44
N LEU A 201 -34.02 6.21 33.66
CA LEU A 201 -35.22 7.01 34.02
C LEU A 201 -36.48 6.14 34.19
N ILE A 202 -36.53 4.97 33.54
CA ILE A 202 -37.61 4.00 33.71
C ILE A 202 -37.18 2.87 34.63
N THR A 203 -36.06 2.20 34.34
CA THR A 203 -35.66 0.99 35.09
C THR A 203 -35.25 1.25 36.54
N GLU A 204 -34.80 2.47 36.85
CA GLU A 204 -34.37 2.89 38.19
C GLU A 204 -35.25 4.02 38.74
N GLY A 205 -35.80 4.89 37.87
CA GLY A 205 -36.75 5.95 38.22
C GLY A 205 -38.18 5.41 38.38
N LEU A 206 -38.97 5.41 37.29
CA LEU A 206 -40.40 5.03 37.30
C LEU A 206 -40.67 3.68 37.99
N MET A 207 -39.81 2.68 37.80
CA MET A 207 -39.99 1.37 38.44
C MET A 207 -39.78 1.40 39.97
N THR A 208 -38.96 2.32 40.49
CA THR A 208 -38.80 2.54 41.94
C THR A 208 -39.99 3.31 42.51
N GLU A 209 -40.56 4.26 41.76
CA GLU A 209 -41.81 4.94 42.14
C GLU A 209 -42.98 3.95 42.23
N LEU A 210 -43.08 3.04 41.26
CA LEU A 210 -44.07 1.96 41.27
C LEU A 210 -43.84 0.96 42.42
N LEU A 211 -42.57 0.64 42.73
CA LEU A 211 -42.24 -0.23 43.86
C LEU A 211 -42.74 0.34 45.20
N ALA A 212 -42.71 1.66 45.40
CA ALA A 212 -43.24 2.30 46.61
C ALA A 212 -44.76 2.13 46.79
N LEU A 213 -45.48 1.69 45.76
CA LEU A 213 -46.93 1.43 45.75
C LEU A 213 -47.26 -0.08 45.73
N GLY A 214 -46.25 -0.95 45.77
CA GLY A 214 -46.38 -2.39 45.61
C GLY A 214 -45.20 -3.17 46.19
N GLU A 215 -44.84 -4.27 45.56
CA GLU A 215 -43.78 -5.17 45.99
C GLU A 215 -42.91 -5.63 44.80
N HIS A 216 -41.70 -6.09 45.06
CA HIS A 216 -40.89 -6.74 44.03
C HIS A 216 -41.51 -8.09 43.65
N ASN A 217 -41.54 -8.38 42.35
CA ASN A 217 -41.85 -9.72 41.89
C ASN A 217 -40.62 -10.61 42.12
N GLU A 218 -40.61 -11.40 43.20
CA GLU A 218 -39.49 -12.30 43.54
C GLU A 218 -39.31 -13.47 42.57
N HIS A 219 -40.38 -13.84 41.85
CA HIS A 219 -40.40 -14.92 40.87
C HIS A 219 -41.00 -14.46 39.54
N PRO A 220 -40.39 -13.49 38.84
CA PRO A 220 -40.91 -13.05 37.55
C PRO A 220 -40.61 -14.12 36.50
N ASP A 221 -41.48 -14.23 35.48
CA ASP A 221 -41.48 -15.25 34.43
C ASP A 221 -40.30 -15.11 33.44
N LYS A 222 -39.06 -15.06 33.95
CA LYS A 222 -37.86 -14.64 33.21
C LYS A 222 -37.63 -15.53 32.00
N ILE A 223 -37.79 -14.97 30.81
CA ILE A 223 -37.45 -15.62 29.55
C ILE A 223 -36.00 -15.32 29.19
N LEU A 224 -35.29 -16.35 28.72
CA LEU A 224 -33.97 -16.20 28.14
C LEU A 224 -34.11 -15.98 26.63
N LYS A 225 -33.53 -14.90 26.08
CA LYS A 225 -33.45 -14.70 24.63
C LYS A 225 -32.01 -14.50 24.18
N CYS A 226 -31.63 -15.20 23.11
CA CYS A 226 -30.52 -14.81 22.26
C CYS A 226 -30.94 -13.59 21.43
N VAL A 227 -30.48 -12.40 21.82
CA VAL A 227 -30.66 -11.15 21.09
C VAL A 227 -29.53 -11.02 20.07
N ARG A 228 -29.90 -10.99 18.79
CA ARG A 228 -28.97 -10.61 17.71
C ARG A 228 -29.28 -9.17 17.36
N ASP A 229 -28.33 -8.31 17.67
CA ASP A 229 -28.22 -6.92 17.23
C ASP A 229 -26.83 -6.78 16.56
N GLU A 230 -26.65 -5.77 15.73
CA GLU A 230 -25.41 -5.46 15.00
C GLU A 230 -25.29 -3.94 14.92
N VAL A 231 -24.07 -3.40 14.98
CA VAL A 231 -23.82 -1.96 14.80
C VAL A 231 -23.12 -1.75 13.47
N ASN A 232 -23.91 -1.69 12.39
CA ASN A 232 -23.40 -1.58 11.02
C ASN A 232 -23.26 -0.11 10.63
N TRP A 233 -22.07 0.31 10.19
CA TRP A 233 -21.80 1.70 9.86
C TRP A 233 -20.81 1.83 8.71
N CYS A 234 -21.23 2.52 7.65
CA CYS A 234 -20.34 2.95 6.57
C CYS A 234 -20.69 4.39 6.16
N SER A 235 -19.88 5.35 6.63
CA SER A 235 -20.01 6.78 6.29
C SER A 235 -21.35 7.47 6.64
N ALA A 236 -22.19 6.82 7.46
CA ALA A 236 -23.51 7.30 7.87
C ALA A 236 -23.49 8.29 9.06
N LEU A 237 -24.61 8.97 9.32
CA LEU A 237 -24.77 9.76 10.55
C LEU A 237 -24.94 8.85 11.77
N LEU A 238 -25.95 7.96 11.72
CA LEU A 238 -26.27 6.95 12.72
C LEU A 238 -26.00 5.54 12.17
N PRO A 239 -25.50 4.59 12.98
CA PRO A 239 -25.34 3.21 12.55
C PRO A 239 -26.70 2.54 12.33
N TRP A 240 -26.78 1.61 11.38
CA TRP A 240 -27.89 0.68 11.34
C TRP A 240 -27.82 -0.26 12.54
N ARG A 241 -28.97 -0.42 13.21
CA ARG A 241 -29.19 -1.36 14.31
C ARG A 241 -30.50 -2.10 14.09
N ARG A 242 -30.70 -3.24 14.76
CA ARG A 242 -31.95 -3.98 14.63
C ARG A 242 -33.09 -3.26 15.34
N SER A 243 -34.24 -3.12 14.67
CA SER A 243 -35.49 -2.54 15.20
C SER A 243 -35.70 -2.86 16.69
N PRO A 244 -35.65 -1.82 17.56
CA PRO A 244 -35.96 -1.96 18.98
C PRO A 244 -37.39 -2.47 19.22
N ALA A 245 -38.41 -1.96 18.51
CA ALA A 245 -39.79 -2.40 18.71
C ALA A 245 -39.98 -3.89 18.37
N TRP A 246 -39.24 -4.44 17.40
CA TRP A 246 -39.26 -5.88 17.12
C TRP A 246 -38.74 -6.71 18.30
N LEU A 247 -37.77 -6.22 19.07
CA LEU A 247 -37.34 -6.91 20.29
C LEU A 247 -38.41 -6.79 21.39
N VAL A 248 -38.94 -5.59 21.64
CA VAL A 248 -40.00 -5.39 22.66
C VAL A 248 -41.19 -6.29 22.38
N LEU A 249 -41.70 -6.31 21.15
CA LEU A 249 -42.82 -7.15 20.74
C LEU A 249 -42.53 -8.64 20.91
N ARG A 250 -41.33 -9.11 20.55
CA ARG A 250 -40.91 -10.51 20.78
C ARG A 250 -40.83 -10.86 22.26
N VAL A 251 -40.41 -9.94 23.12
CA VAL A 251 -40.35 -10.14 24.58
C VAL A 251 -41.77 -10.19 25.13
N ALA A 252 -42.56 -9.15 24.88
CA ALA A 252 -43.94 -9.02 25.32
C ALA A 252 -44.82 -10.23 24.96
N LEU A 253 -44.81 -10.66 23.70
CA LEU A 253 -45.55 -11.85 23.26
C LEU A 253 -45.13 -13.11 24.01
N GLN A 254 -43.83 -13.34 24.24
CA GLN A 254 -43.39 -14.55 24.92
C GLN A 254 -43.64 -14.49 26.44
N VAL A 255 -43.50 -13.32 27.08
CA VAL A 255 -43.83 -13.14 28.51
C VAL A 255 -45.33 -13.39 28.75
N VAL A 256 -46.22 -12.82 27.92
CA VAL A 256 -47.67 -13.05 28.05
C VAL A 256 -48.03 -14.51 27.79
N LEU A 257 -47.50 -15.14 26.73
CA LEU A 257 -47.77 -16.55 26.47
C LEU A 257 -47.31 -17.46 27.62
N ARG A 258 -46.16 -17.14 28.26
CA ARG A 258 -45.68 -17.90 29.43
C ARG A 258 -46.56 -17.75 30.68
N ARG A 259 -47.32 -16.65 30.78
CA ARG A 259 -48.33 -16.44 31.84
C ARG A 259 -49.67 -17.14 31.53
N CYS A 260 -49.92 -17.51 30.28
CA CYS A 260 -51.19 -18.09 29.85
C CYS A 260 -51.14 -19.60 29.55
N PHE A 261 -49.94 -20.18 29.41
CA PHE A 261 -49.72 -21.59 29.07
C PHE A 261 -48.81 -22.29 30.09
N SER A 262 -48.90 -23.62 30.14
CA SER A 262 -48.07 -24.43 31.01
C SER A 262 -46.58 -24.42 30.58
N GLU A 263 -45.66 -24.74 31.51
CA GLU A 263 -44.23 -24.77 31.17
C GLU A 263 -43.94 -25.76 30.03
N ASN A 264 -43.15 -25.31 29.05
CA ASN A 264 -42.83 -25.93 27.76
C ASN A 264 -43.90 -25.74 26.66
N GLU A 265 -45.18 -25.64 27.01
CA GLU A 265 -46.25 -25.37 26.04
C GLU A 265 -46.16 -23.94 25.49
N ASP A 266 -45.87 -22.96 26.35
CA ASP A 266 -45.60 -21.56 25.99
C ASP A 266 -44.58 -21.44 24.83
N GLN A 267 -43.53 -22.27 24.91
CA GLN A 267 -42.41 -22.23 24.00
C GLN A 267 -42.77 -22.85 22.64
N VAL A 268 -43.59 -23.90 22.63
CA VAL A 268 -44.12 -24.51 21.41
C VAL A 268 -45.09 -23.54 20.72
N GLN A 269 -46.02 -22.94 21.46
CA GLN A 269 -46.98 -21.94 20.99
C GLN A 269 -46.25 -20.73 20.34
N TYR A 270 -45.33 -20.09 21.07
CA TYR A 270 -44.56 -18.94 20.58
C TYR A 270 -43.70 -19.29 19.35
N LYS A 271 -43.05 -20.45 19.32
CA LYS A 271 -42.23 -20.86 18.15
C LYS A 271 -43.08 -21.16 16.91
N ASN A 272 -44.26 -21.77 17.07
CA ASN A 272 -45.20 -22.02 15.97
C ASN A 272 -45.69 -20.71 15.36
N PHE A 273 -46.13 -19.75 16.18
CA PHE A 273 -46.50 -18.42 15.70
C PHE A 273 -45.32 -17.73 14.98
N MET A 274 -44.11 -17.80 15.54
CA MET A 274 -42.91 -17.21 14.93
C MET A 274 -42.46 -17.90 13.63
N LEU A 275 -42.89 -19.14 13.37
CA LEU A 275 -42.69 -19.85 12.10
C LEU A 275 -43.78 -19.45 11.09
N PHE A 276 -45.05 -19.50 11.50
CA PHE A 276 -46.20 -19.05 10.70
C PHE A 276 -46.02 -17.60 10.23
N LEU A 277 -45.61 -16.70 11.13
CA LEU A 277 -45.33 -15.30 10.82
C LEU A 277 -44.29 -15.14 9.71
N MET A 278 -43.19 -15.89 9.75
CA MET A 278 -42.18 -15.82 8.68
C MET A 278 -42.68 -16.41 7.36
N ALA A 279 -43.58 -17.39 7.38
CA ALA A 279 -44.21 -17.90 6.17
C ALA A 279 -45.14 -16.83 5.56
N ARG A 280 -46.08 -16.26 6.35
CA ARG A 280 -47.00 -15.21 5.88
C ARG A 280 -46.29 -13.96 5.36
N LEU A 281 -45.22 -13.52 6.03
CA LEU A 281 -44.42 -12.36 5.59
C LEU A 281 -43.70 -12.57 4.26
N SER A 282 -43.37 -13.82 3.89
CA SER A 282 -42.69 -14.12 2.63
C SER A 282 -43.53 -13.83 1.38
N ALA A 283 -44.84 -13.67 1.51
CA ALA A 283 -45.72 -13.26 0.39
C ALA A 283 -45.31 -11.89 -0.21
N GLY A 284 -44.65 -11.03 0.58
CA GLY A 284 -44.07 -9.77 0.12
C GLY A 284 -42.79 -9.92 -0.71
N ALA A 285 -42.13 -11.09 -0.69
CA ALA A 285 -40.83 -11.30 -1.35
C ALA A 285 -40.89 -11.20 -2.89
N ASN A 286 -42.10 -11.15 -3.45
CA ASN A 286 -42.35 -10.95 -4.87
C ASN A 286 -42.28 -9.47 -5.30
N ARG A 287 -42.08 -8.55 -4.35
CA ARG A 287 -42.09 -7.08 -4.54
C ARG A 287 -40.77 -6.42 -4.14
N TYR A 288 -39.69 -7.19 -4.05
CA TYR A 288 -38.34 -6.65 -3.91
C TYR A 288 -37.89 -6.11 -5.28
N GLY A 289 -37.69 -4.81 -5.43
CA GLY A 289 -37.55 -4.14 -6.74
C GLY A 289 -36.20 -4.37 -7.43
N ASP A 290 -35.20 -4.90 -6.71
CA ASP A 290 -33.93 -5.34 -7.26
C ASP A 290 -33.99 -6.83 -7.67
N PRO A 291 -33.95 -7.17 -8.98
CA PRO A 291 -34.03 -8.55 -9.45
C PRO A 291 -32.87 -9.45 -8.99
N THR A 292 -31.68 -8.88 -8.77
CA THR A 292 -30.48 -9.62 -8.37
C THR A 292 -30.53 -9.97 -6.88
N ASN A 293 -30.86 -9.00 -6.03
CA ASN A 293 -31.01 -9.25 -4.59
C ASN A 293 -32.28 -10.07 -4.26
N ALA A 294 -33.32 -10.06 -5.11
CA ALA A 294 -34.53 -10.87 -4.90
C ALA A 294 -34.26 -12.38 -4.82
N VAL A 295 -33.29 -12.90 -5.60
CA VAL A 295 -32.91 -14.32 -5.60
C VAL A 295 -32.35 -14.75 -4.25
N ASP A 296 -31.43 -13.95 -3.70
CA ASP A 296 -30.85 -14.15 -2.37
C ASP A 296 -31.92 -14.04 -1.28
N CYS A 297 -32.86 -13.09 -1.39
CA CYS A 297 -34.01 -12.99 -0.50
C CYS A 297 -34.83 -14.29 -0.46
N TRP A 298 -35.20 -14.85 -1.62
CA TRP A 298 -35.96 -16.11 -1.69
C TRP A 298 -35.19 -17.29 -1.10
N ALA A 299 -33.90 -17.41 -1.42
CA ALA A 299 -33.03 -18.47 -0.90
C ALA A 299 -32.88 -18.38 0.64
N ILE A 300 -32.63 -17.18 1.18
CA ILE A 300 -32.48 -16.94 2.63
C ILE A 300 -33.79 -17.23 3.37
N ILE A 301 -34.93 -16.75 2.86
CA ILE A 301 -36.27 -17.01 3.44
C ILE A 301 -36.51 -18.52 3.51
N ARG A 302 -36.33 -19.22 2.39
CA ARG A 302 -36.54 -20.67 2.29
C ARG A 302 -35.61 -21.44 3.24
N GLN A 303 -34.34 -21.07 3.35
CA GLN A 303 -33.39 -21.66 4.29
C GLN A 303 -33.78 -21.41 5.76
N ARG A 304 -34.24 -20.19 6.09
CA ARG A 304 -34.70 -19.83 7.44
C ARG A 304 -35.95 -20.61 7.85
N LEU A 305 -36.92 -20.76 6.95
CA LEU A 305 -38.12 -21.58 7.16
C LEU A 305 -37.77 -23.06 7.34
N GLY A 306 -37.01 -23.63 6.39
CA GLY A 306 -36.56 -25.03 6.44
C GLY A 306 -35.79 -25.38 7.71
N ARG A 307 -34.91 -24.49 8.19
CA ARG A 307 -34.19 -24.70 9.46
C ARG A 307 -35.10 -24.60 10.70
N ARG A 308 -36.16 -23.78 10.66
CA ARG A 308 -37.09 -23.63 11.80
C ARG A 308 -38.07 -24.78 11.89
N ILE A 309 -38.66 -25.24 10.78
CA ILE A 309 -39.55 -26.40 10.78
C ILE A 309 -38.78 -27.67 11.20
N PHE A 310 -37.56 -27.88 10.69
CA PHE A 310 -36.68 -28.98 11.13
C PHE A 310 -36.36 -28.94 12.64
N LYS A 311 -36.16 -27.74 13.21
CA LYS A 311 -35.87 -27.55 14.64
C LYS A 311 -37.06 -27.79 15.57
N LEU A 312 -38.27 -27.69 15.06
CA LEU A 312 -39.51 -27.98 15.80
C LEU A 312 -39.93 -29.45 15.62
N GLY A 313 -39.60 -30.08 14.49
CA GLY A 313 -39.82 -31.51 14.29
C GLY A 313 -41.30 -31.87 14.39
N HIS A 314 -41.67 -32.62 15.44
CA HIS A 314 -43.04 -33.05 15.70
C HIS A 314 -43.91 -32.00 16.43
N ASP A 315 -43.30 -30.94 16.97
CA ASP A 315 -44.00 -29.86 17.69
C ASP A 315 -44.69 -28.84 16.76
N VAL A 316 -44.67 -29.04 15.44
CA VAL A 316 -45.24 -28.08 14.47
C VAL A 316 -46.72 -28.34 14.25
N PHE A 317 -47.56 -27.32 14.39
CA PHE A 317 -48.99 -27.44 14.15
C PHE A 317 -49.29 -27.74 12.67
N PRO A 318 -50.26 -28.61 12.33
CA PRO A 318 -50.51 -29.02 10.94
C PRO A 318 -50.72 -27.86 9.95
N PHE A 319 -51.52 -26.85 10.32
CA PHE A 319 -51.75 -25.67 9.47
C PHE A 319 -50.48 -24.81 9.27
N VAL A 320 -49.53 -24.86 10.21
CA VAL A 320 -48.23 -24.19 10.10
C VAL A 320 -47.30 -24.98 9.16
N VAL A 321 -47.36 -26.32 9.20
CA VAL A 321 -46.66 -27.18 8.24
C VAL A 321 -47.15 -26.90 6.81
N GLU A 322 -48.47 -26.86 6.60
CA GLU A 322 -49.08 -26.57 5.29
C GLU A 322 -48.65 -25.22 4.73
N GLU A 323 -48.75 -24.14 5.51
CA GLU A 323 -48.36 -22.79 5.07
C GLU A 323 -46.85 -22.71 4.75
N VAL A 324 -46.00 -23.36 5.55
CA VAL A 324 -44.53 -23.38 5.33
C VAL A 324 -44.15 -24.21 4.12
N ILE A 325 -44.78 -25.36 3.87
CA ILE A 325 -44.52 -26.20 2.69
C ILE A 325 -45.00 -25.48 1.42
N SER A 326 -46.22 -24.93 1.43
CA SER A 326 -46.77 -24.13 0.34
C SER A 326 -45.83 -22.99 -0.05
N THR A 327 -45.40 -22.21 0.95
CA THR A 327 -44.41 -21.13 0.81
C THR A 327 -43.08 -21.62 0.25
N SER A 328 -42.51 -22.69 0.82
CA SER A 328 -41.20 -23.23 0.45
C SER A 328 -41.17 -23.76 -1.00
N ASN A 329 -42.27 -24.35 -1.45
CA ASN A 329 -42.43 -24.81 -2.83
C ASN A 329 -42.53 -23.62 -3.80
N HIS A 330 -43.36 -22.61 -3.48
CA HIS A 330 -43.48 -21.40 -4.31
C HIS A 330 -42.14 -20.68 -4.51
N LEU A 331 -41.31 -20.60 -3.46
CA LEU A 331 -39.96 -20.03 -3.56
C LEU A 331 -38.98 -20.93 -4.34
N LEU A 332 -39.10 -22.26 -4.20
CA LEU A 332 -38.26 -23.22 -4.91
C LEU A 332 -38.47 -23.17 -6.42
N ASP A 333 -39.72 -23.08 -6.88
CA ASP A 333 -40.02 -23.11 -8.31
C ASP A 333 -39.51 -21.86 -9.04
N LYS A 334 -39.45 -20.71 -8.34
CA LYS A 334 -38.78 -19.51 -8.85
C LYS A 334 -37.28 -19.67 -9.00
N LEU A 335 -36.61 -20.26 -8.00
CA LEU A 335 -35.17 -20.53 -8.04
C LEU A 335 -34.80 -21.50 -9.18
N LYS A 336 -35.62 -22.53 -9.41
CA LYS A 336 -35.45 -23.47 -10.54
C LYS A 336 -35.55 -22.77 -11.90
N CYS A 337 -36.51 -21.84 -12.07
CA CYS A 337 -36.70 -21.11 -13.33
C CYS A 337 -35.41 -20.36 -13.75
N ILE A 338 -34.76 -19.69 -12.80
CA ILE A 338 -33.49 -18.97 -13.01
C ILE A 338 -32.35 -19.95 -13.33
N GLN A 339 -32.26 -21.06 -12.61
CA GLN A 339 -31.23 -22.09 -12.84
C GLN A 339 -31.27 -22.63 -14.27
N THR A 340 -32.47 -22.87 -14.83
CA THR A 340 -32.66 -23.33 -16.20
C THR A 340 -32.23 -22.28 -17.24
N GLN A 341 -32.39 -20.98 -16.95
CA GLN A 341 -31.95 -19.90 -17.85
C GLN A 341 -30.42 -19.83 -17.95
N ILE A 342 -29.72 -19.94 -16.82
CA ILE A 342 -28.23 -19.94 -16.77
C ILE A 342 -27.66 -21.15 -17.52
N GLY A 343 -28.26 -22.33 -17.34
CA GLY A 343 -27.81 -23.54 -18.03
C GLY A 343 -27.95 -23.49 -19.56
N ALA A 344 -28.68 -22.52 -20.11
CA ALA A 344 -28.88 -22.35 -21.55
C ALA A 344 -27.93 -21.31 -22.19
N SER A 345 -27.23 -20.48 -21.40
CA SER A 345 -26.32 -19.44 -21.94
C SER A 345 -24.87 -19.89 -22.13
N ASP A 346 -24.43 -20.92 -21.40
CA ASP A 346 -23.00 -21.22 -21.18
C ASP A 346 -22.48 -22.44 -21.97
N GLY A 347 -23.17 -22.85 -23.04
CA GLY A 347 -22.77 -24.00 -23.87
C GLY A 347 -21.72 -23.64 -24.93
N ALA A 348 -20.56 -24.30 -24.90
CA ALA A 348 -19.49 -24.17 -25.90
C ALA A 348 -19.08 -25.53 -26.48
N ASP A 349 -19.07 -25.64 -27.81
CA ASP A 349 -18.59 -26.83 -28.54
C ASP A 349 -17.09 -26.73 -28.83
N ILE A 350 -16.34 -27.79 -28.52
CA ILE A 350 -14.90 -27.89 -28.79
C ILE A 350 -14.69 -28.91 -29.93
N PRO A 351 -14.11 -28.52 -31.09
CA PRO A 351 -13.84 -29.45 -32.17
C PRO A 351 -12.73 -30.45 -31.83
N PHE A 352 -12.86 -31.67 -32.33
CA PHE A 352 -11.94 -32.77 -32.04
C PHE A 352 -10.59 -32.60 -32.75
N VAL A 353 -9.50 -32.64 -31.97
CA VAL A 353 -8.12 -32.68 -32.45
C VAL A 353 -7.57 -34.11 -32.29
N PRO A 354 -7.07 -34.76 -33.35
CA PRO A 354 -6.55 -36.13 -33.26
C PRO A 354 -5.22 -36.19 -32.47
N PRO A 355 -4.94 -37.29 -31.76
CA PRO A 355 -3.82 -37.37 -30.81
C PRO A 355 -2.42 -37.62 -31.42
N SER A 356 -2.29 -37.75 -32.74
CA SER A 356 -1.00 -38.00 -33.41
C SER A 356 -1.02 -37.60 -34.89
N ALA A 357 0.09 -37.05 -35.39
CA ALA A 357 0.30 -36.73 -36.81
C ALA A 357 0.78 -37.95 -37.62
N SER A 358 0.48 -37.97 -38.92
CA SER A 358 0.89 -38.99 -39.89
C SER A 358 2.23 -38.64 -40.58
N PRO A 359 2.90 -39.61 -41.26
CA PRO A 359 4.10 -39.32 -42.05
C PRO A 359 3.84 -38.37 -43.23
N GLU A 360 2.63 -38.37 -43.82
CA GLU A 360 2.25 -37.39 -44.84
C GLU A 360 2.16 -35.95 -44.27
N ASP A 361 1.74 -35.79 -43.01
CA ASP A 361 1.66 -34.47 -42.35
C ASP A 361 3.05 -33.82 -42.14
N LEU A 362 4.12 -34.60 -42.23
CA LEU A 362 5.51 -34.12 -42.17
C LEU A 362 6.06 -33.66 -43.55
N HIS A 363 5.33 -33.91 -44.65
CA HIS A 363 5.79 -33.63 -46.01
C HIS A 363 5.06 -32.45 -46.67
N MET A 364 5.59 -31.24 -46.46
CA MET A 364 5.06 -30.03 -47.11
C MET A 364 5.57 -29.89 -48.56
N SER A 365 4.68 -30.14 -49.53
CA SER A 365 4.99 -29.81 -50.93
C SER A 365 4.79 -28.31 -51.19
N LEU A 366 5.89 -27.56 -51.28
CA LEU A 366 5.90 -26.10 -51.53
C LEU A 366 5.52 -25.72 -52.98
N VAL A 367 4.49 -26.35 -53.55
CA VAL A 367 4.12 -26.27 -54.97
C VAL A 367 3.85 -24.82 -55.40
N ASN A 368 3.15 -24.06 -54.56
CA ASN A 368 2.79 -22.66 -54.81
C ASN A 368 4.00 -21.71 -54.66
N SER A 369 4.94 -22.02 -53.78
CA SER A 369 6.11 -21.19 -53.47
C SER A 369 7.30 -21.47 -54.40
N ARG A 370 7.34 -22.64 -55.04
CA ARG A 370 8.46 -23.10 -55.88
C ARG A 370 8.88 -22.11 -56.98
N PRO A 371 7.97 -21.49 -57.76
CA PRO A 371 8.37 -20.53 -58.79
C PRO A 371 8.96 -19.24 -58.20
N TYR A 372 8.41 -18.78 -57.06
CA TYR A 372 8.88 -17.60 -56.34
C TYR A 372 10.29 -17.82 -55.76
N LEU A 373 10.53 -18.97 -55.11
CA LEU A 373 11.84 -19.34 -54.57
C LEU A 373 12.89 -19.47 -55.69
N GLN A 374 12.54 -20.13 -56.81
CA GLN A 374 13.43 -20.21 -57.97
C GLN A 374 13.71 -18.85 -58.62
N ALA A 375 12.76 -17.91 -58.61
CA ALA A 375 12.98 -16.54 -59.06
C ALA A 375 13.89 -15.75 -58.11
N LYS A 376 13.69 -15.89 -56.79
CA LYS A 376 14.51 -15.24 -55.75
C LYS A 376 15.96 -15.73 -55.79
N MET A 377 16.20 -17.02 -55.92
CA MET A 377 17.54 -17.62 -56.07
C MET A 377 18.26 -17.25 -57.39
N ARG A 378 17.58 -16.59 -58.33
CA ARG A 378 18.14 -16.16 -59.64
C ARG A 378 18.33 -14.64 -59.74
N LEU A 379 18.00 -13.86 -58.71
CA LEU A 379 18.24 -12.42 -58.72
C LEU A 379 19.73 -12.13 -58.50
N SER A 380 20.35 -11.39 -59.44
CA SER A 380 21.70 -10.86 -59.23
C SER A 380 21.69 -9.83 -58.09
N PRO A 381 22.66 -9.86 -57.14
CA PRO A 381 22.68 -8.97 -55.97
C PRO A 381 22.69 -7.47 -56.28
N GLU A 382 23.12 -7.08 -57.48
CA GLU A 382 23.20 -5.68 -57.98
C GLU A 382 21.88 -4.87 -57.88
N LYS A 383 20.74 -5.54 -57.68
CA LYS A 383 19.41 -4.91 -57.55
C LYS A 383 18.81 -4.94 -56.15
N ALA A 384 19.54 -5.42 -55.14
CA ALA A 384 19.10 -5.29 -53.76
C ALA A 384 19.03 -3.80 -53.39
N ARG A 385 17.86 -3.34 -52.91
CA ARG A 385 17.76 -2.00 -52.32
C ARG A 385 18.59 -2.01 -51.04
N ARG A 386 19.70 -1.27 -51.03
CA ARG A 386 20.49 -1.03 -49.82
C ARG A 386 19.57 -0.47 -48.74
N THR A 387 19.57 -1.10 -47.58
CA THR A 387 18.99 -0.53 -46.37
C THR A 387 19.74 0.75 -46.05
N GLN A 388 19.01 1.85 -45.83
CA GLN A 388 19.62 3.10 -45.41
C GLN A 388 20.14 2.91 -43.98
N PHE A 389 21.46 3.06 -43.79
CA PHE A 389 22.03 3.14 -42.46
C PHE A 389 21.49 4.39 -41.77
N ASP A 390 20.78 4.19 -40.67
CA ASP A 390 20.31 5.23 -39.77
C ASP A 390 20.99 4.97 -38.42
N PRO A 391 21.99 5.77 -38.01
CA PRO A 391 22.71 5.54 -36.77
C PRO A 391 21.76 5.73 -35.58
N THR A 392 21.50 4.64 -34.86
CA THR A 392 20.78 4.67 -33.58
C THR A 392 21.68 5.27 -32.50
N ASP A 393 21.76 6.60 -32.50
CA ASP A 393 22.53 7.36 -31.51
C ASP A 393 22.02 7.06 -30.10
N THR A 394 22.85 6.34 -29.35
CA THR A 394 22.51 5.77 -28.03
C THR A 394 23.05 6.63 -26.89
N ILE A 395 23.09 7.95 -27.09
CA ILE A 395 23.49 8.94 -26.08
C ILE A 395 22.45 10.08 -26.06
N ASN A 396 21.70 10.18 -24.96
CA ASN A 396 20.48 11.00 -24.85
C ASN A 396 20.47 11.96 -23.65
N LEU A 397 21.64 12.36 -23.12
CA LEU A 397 21.69 13.45 -22.15
C LEU A 397 21.30 14.77 -22.83
N SER A 398 20.26 15.40 -22.30
CA SER A 398 19.93 16.79 -22.62
C SER A 398 20.60 17.74 -21.63
N TRP A 399 20.87 18.98 -22.04
CA TRP A 399 21.65 19.94 -21.25
C TRP A 399 20.83 21.20 -20.96
N SER A 400 20.91 21.70 -19.73
CA SER A 400 20.20 22.91 -19.26
C SER A 400 21.10 23.79 -18.40
N ASP A 401 21.56 24.92 -18.93
CA ASP A 401 22.59 25.81 -18.35
C ASP A 401 23.87 25.04 -17.91
N GLY A 402 24.35 24.12 -18.74
CA GLY A 402 25.55 23.31 -18.44
C GLY A 402 25.36 22.18 -17.44
N PHE A 403 24.12 21.93 -16.98
CA PHE A 403 23.76 20.81 -16.12
C PHE A 403 23.06 19.70 -16.95
N PRO A 404 23.41 18.40 -16.79
CA PRO A 404 22.83 17.30 -17.56
C PRO A 404 21.45 16.86 -17.03
N VAL A 405 20.58 16.43 -17.94
CA VAL A 405 19.20 16.00 -17.68
C VAL A 405 18.97 14.65 -18.36
N LEU A 406 18.64 13.64 -17.55
CA LEU A 406 18.46 12.24 -17.94
C LEU A 406 17.06 11.97 -18.48
N LYS A 407 16.95 11.56 -19.75
CA LYS A 407 15.66 11.19 -20.37
C LYS A 407 15.37 9.69 -20.41
N HIS A 408 16.41 8.85 -20.39
CA HIS A 408 16.29 7.40 -20.55
C HIS A 408 17.31 6.67 -19.67
N GLY A 409 16.91 5.55 -19.06
CA GLY A 409 17.75 4.74 -18.17
C GLY A 409 18.62 3.70 -18.87
N SER A 410 19.25 4.05 -20.00
CA SER A 410 20.25 3.16 -20.61
C SER A 410 21.54 3.15 -19.78
N VAL A 411 22.28 2.03 -19.80
CA VAL A 411 23.53 1.90 -19.03
C VAL A 411 24.53 3.01 -19.40
N ALA A 412 24.64 3.31 -20.69
CA ALA A 412 25.53 4.36 -21.19
C ALA A 412 25.11 5.76 -20.74
N ALA A 413 23.82 6.11 -20.76
CA ALA A 413 23.35 7.42 -20.32
C ALA A 413 23.54 7.64 -18.81
N LEU A 414 23.33 6.59 -18.00
CA LEU A 414 23.62 6.63 -16.57
C LEU A 414 25.13 6.76 -16.33
N GLY A 415 25.98 6.01 -17.04
CA GLY A 415 27.44 6.11 -16.96
C GLY A 415 28.00 7.47 -17.40
N GLU A 416 27.36 8.14 -18.36
CA GLU A 416 27.70 9.50 -18.75
C GLU A 416 27.37 10.53 -17.66
N PHE A 417 26.20 10.40 -17.04
CA PHE A 417 25.80 11.25 -15.91
C PHE A 417 26.71 11.04 -14.69
N GLU A 418 27.03 9.78 -14.35
CA GLU A 418 27.98 9.40 -13.31
C GLU A 418 29.37 10.01 -13.56
N GLY A 419 29.82 10.00 -14.82
CA GLY A 419 31.09 10.62 -15.24
C GLY A 419 31.07 12.15 -15.20
N TRP A 420 29.96 12.80 -15.57
CA TRP A 420 29.82 14.25 -15.43
C TRP A 420 29.83 14.67 -13.96
N VAL A 421 29.20 13.89 -13.07
CA VAL A 421 29.24 14.16 -11.62
C VAL A 421 30.68 14.05 -11.10
N GLU A 422 31.44 13.03 -11.51
CA GLU A 422 32.86 12.87 -11.16
C GLU A 422 33.74 14.06 -11.61
N GLU A 423 33.56 14.55 -12.84
CA GLU A 423 34.51 15.50 -13.47
C GLU A 423 34.07 16.97 -13.40
N HIS A 424 32.77 17.27 -13.21
CA HIS A 424 32.20 18.59 -13.48
C HIS A 424 31.23 19.14 -12.42
N LEU A 425 30.70 18.34 -11.49
CA LEU A 425 29.73 18.83 -10.51
C LEU A 425 30.28 19.96 -9.60
N GLN A 426 31.51 19.80 -9.09
CA GLN A 426 32.12 20.78 -8.18
C GLN A 426 32.45 22.11 -8.88
N SER A 427 32.97 22.06 -10.11
CA SER A 427 33.25 23.27 -10.90
C SER A 427 31.97 23.95 -11.40
N TRP A 428 30.92 23.18 -11.70
CA TRP A 428 29.58 23.73 -11.98
C TRP A 428 29.01 24.48 -10.76
N PHE A 429 29.18 23.95 -9.55
CA PHE A 429 28.74 24.60 -8.30
C PHE A 429 29.51 25.92 -8.05
N GLU A 430 30.83 25.90 -8.17
CA GLU A 430 31.68 27.09 -8.01
C GLU A 430 31.36 28.20 -9.02
N ALA A 431 30.86 27.83 -10.21
CA ALA A 431 30.41 28.78 -11.23
C ALA A 431 28.99 29.36 -11.00
N GLN A 432 28.20 28.86 -10.04
CA GLN A 432 26.84 29.36 -9.83
C GLN A 432 26.81 30.71 -9.09
N PRO A 433 26.12 31.73 -9.62
CA PRO A 433 25.91 32.99 -8.90
C PRO A 433 24.84 32.82 -7.81
N THR A 434 25.02 33.51 -6.68
CA THR A 434 24.11 33.47 -5.51
C THR A 434 22.65 33.78 -5.87
N SER A 435 22.40 34.62 -6.87
CA SER A 435 21.04 34.94 -7.37
C SER A 435 20.32 33.76 -8.04
N LYS A 436 21.03 32.67 -8.39
CA LYS A 436 20.45 31.44 -8.97
C LYS A 436 20.37 30.28 -7.98
N TYR A 437 20.77 30.44 -6.71
CA TYR A 437 20.87 29.32 -5.77
C TYR A 437 19.56 28.54 -5.56
N GLU A 438 18.39 29.20 -5.46
CA GLU A 438 17.11 28.48 -5.38
C GLU A 438 16.79 27.67 -6.64
N GLN A 439 17.18 28.17 -7.82
CA GLN A 439 17.02 27.44 -9.10
C GLN A 439 17.99 26.27 -9.19
N ALA A 440 19.21 26.42 -8.65
CA ALA A 440 20.19 25.34 -8.54
C ALA A 440 19.69 24.24 -7.58
N CYS A 441 19.06 24.58 -6.46
CA CYS A 441 18.45 23.60 -5.55
C CYS A 441 17.40 22.73 -6.27
N LEU A 442 16.49 23.35 -7.04
CA LEU A 442 15.48 22.63 -7.82
C LEU A 442 16.10 21.74 -8.89
N LYS A 443 17.10 22.24 -9.65
CA LYS A 443 17.80 21.42 -10.67
C LYS A 443 18.48 20.18 -10.06
N ILE A 444 19.06 20.30 -8.87
CA ILE A 444 19.69 19.17 -8.19
C ILE A 444 18.62 18.18 -7.67
N GLU A 445 17.50 18.67 -7.11
CA GLU A 445 16.37 17.83 -6.71
C GLU A 445 15.81 17.02 -7.90
N ASP A 446 15.50 17.69 -9.01
CA ASP A 446 15.00 17.06 -10.24
C ASP A 446 15.97 15.99 -10.76
N ALA A 447 17.28 16.29 -10.74
CA ALA A 447 18.32 15.39 -11.21
C ALA A 447 18.50 14.17 -10.30
N ILE A 448 18.44 14.36 -8.98
CA ILE A 448 18.46 13.27 -8.00
C ILE A 448 17.24 12.37 -8.19
N GLU A 449 16.04 12.93 -8.34
CA GLU A 449 14.81 12.15 -8.53
C GLU A 449 14.82 11.36 -9.85
N GLN A 450 15.26 11.97 -10.95
CA GLN A 450 15.40 11.30 -12.25
C GLN A 450 16.48 10.21 -12.21
N TYR A 451 17.68 10.52 -11.70
CA TYR A 451 18.78 9.55 -11.62
C TYR A 451 18.42 8.39 -10.69
N PHE A 452 17.90 8.65 -9.49
CA PHE A 452 17.48 7.59 -8.57
C PHE A 452 16.44 6.67 -9.20
N THR A 453 15.39 7.21 -9.81
CA THR A 453 14.32 6.42 -10.44
C THR A 453 14.86 5.51 -11.56
N LEU A 454 15.75 6.04 -12.41
CA LEU A 454 16.29 5.30 -13.55
C LEU A 454 17.39 4.30 -13.15
N ALA A 455 18.29 4.70 -12.24
CA ALA A 455 19.42 3.90 -11.79
C ALA A 455 18.98 2.78 -10.83
N GLN A 456 18.02 3.02 -9.92
CA GLN A 456 17.53 2.00 -9.00
C GLN A 456 16.92 0.80 -9.75
N LEU A 457 16.07 1.06 -10.75
CA LEU A 457 15.49 0.03 -11.61
C LEU A 457 16.55 -0.75 -12.41
N LYS A 458 17.67 -0.11 -12.74
CA LYS A 458 18.73 -0.71 -13.56
C LYS A 458 19.74 -1.50 -12.72
N TYR A 459 20.09 -1.03 -11.54
CA TYR A 459 21.17 -1.57 -10.71
C TYR A 459 20.71 -2.45 -9.55
N GLN A 460 19.41 -2.70 -9.40
CA GLN A 460 18.84 -3.53 -8.31
C GLN A 460 19.54 -4.88 -8.09
N ALA A 461 20.06 -5.51 -9.15
CA ALA A 461 20.77 -6.79 -9.11
C ALA A 461 22.32 -6.66 -9.09
N ASP A 462 22.85 -5.45 -8.98
CA ASP A 462 24.27 -5.12 -8.95
C ASP A 462 24.59 -4.22 -7.74
N PRO A 463 25.07 -4.80 -6.62
CA PRO A 463 25.49 -4.05 -5.45
C PRO A 463 26.64 -3.07 -5.70
N ARG A 464 27.48 -3.29 -6.73
CA ARG A 464 28.60 -2.40 -7.09
C ARG A 464 28.08 -1.17 -7.85
N ALA A 465 27.26 -1.36 -8.88
CA ALA A 465 26.62 -0.23 -9.56
C ALA A 465 25.65 0.53 -8.64
N THR A 466 24.95 -0.18 -7.74
CA THR A 466 24.13 0.43 -6.68
C THR A 466 25.00 1.27 -5.72
N SER A 467 26.19 0.81 -5.36
CA SER A 467 27.11 1.58 -4.51
C SER A 467 27.58 2.87 -5.18
N LEU A 468 27.90 2.84 -6.47
CA LEU A 468 28.23 4.04 -7.26
C LEU A 468 27.04 5.00 -7.37
N MET A 469 25.82 4.46 -7.53
CA MET A 469 24.59 5.27 -7.51
C MET A 469 24.40 5.98 -6.17
N VAL A 470 24.58 5.30 -5.04
CA VAL A 470 24.51 5.95 -3.72
C VAL A 470 25.58 7.04 -3.60
N LEU A 471 26.82 6.78 -4.01
CA LEU A 471 27.90 7.77 -4.00
C LEU A 471 27.50 9.05 -4.77
N VAL A 472 27.03 8.90 -6.01
CA VAL A 472 26.58 10.00 -6.88
C VAL A 472 25.38 10.78 -6.28
N LEU A 473 24.40 10.08 -5.71
CA LEU A 473 23.25 10.70 -5.05
C LEU A 473 23.66 11.56 -3.84
N VAL A 474 24.62 11.08 -3.03
CA VAL A 474 25.10 11.82 -1.86
C VAL A 474 26.04 12.97 -2.26
N GLU A 475 26.77 12.88 -3.38
CA GLU A 475 27.54 14.02 -3.91
C GLU A 475 26.65 15.18 -4.37
N LEU A 476 25.60 14.87 -5.13
CA LEU A 476 24.59 15.84 -5.54
C LEU A 476 23.93 16.47 -4.31
N TRP A 477 23.56 15.68 -3.31
CA TRP A 477 23.05 16.19 -2.03
C TRP A 477 24.08 17.04 -1.26
N ALA A 478 25.36 16.69 -1.26
CA ALA A 478 26.39 17.47 -0.56
C ALA A 478 26.56 18.87 -1.20
N VAL A 479 26.39 18.99 -2.52
CA VAL A 479 26.31 20.30 -3.19
C VAL A 479 25.01 21.03 -2.83
N LEU A 480 23.87 20.33 -2.78
CA LEU A 480 22.60 20.91 -2.34
C LEU A 480 22.66 21.45 -0.90
N ASP A 481 23.27 20.72 0.04
CA ASP A 481 23.48 21.14 1.43
C ASP A 481 24.43 22.35 1.52
N LYS A 482 25.53 22.37 0.75
CA LYS A 482 26.41 23.55 0.64
C LYS A 482 25.64 24.79 0.18
N ILE A 483 24.80 24.67 -0.86
CA ILE A 483 23.95 25.77 -1.34
C ILE A 483 22.92 26.19 -0.29
N ALA A 484 22.21 25.24 0.31
CA ALA A 484 21.17 25.50 1.32
C ALA A 484 21.74 26.21 2.57
N VAL A 485 22.92 25.80 3.05
CA VAL A 485 23.63 26.45 4.17
C VAL A 485 24.11 27.87 3.79
N GLN A 486 24.47 28.12 2.53
CA GLN A 486 24.81 29.47 2.05
C GLN A 486 23.59 30.38 1.95
N ILE A 487 22.42 29.87 1.53
CA ILE A 487 21.16 30.63 1.52
C ILE A 487 20.70 30.92 2.96
N CYS A 488 20.74 29.92 3.85
CA CYS A 488 20.26 30.04 5.21
C CYS A 488 21.24 29.44 6.23
N PRO A 489 22.14 30.27 6.80
CA PRO A 489 23.12 29.81 7.80
C PRO A 489 22.52 29.15 9.05
N LEU A 490 21.22 29.36 9.33
CA LEU A 490 20.50 28.65 10.39
C LEU A 490 20.55 27.12 10.21
N LEU A 491 20.51 26.62 8.97
CA LEU A 491 20.57 25.19 8.67
C LEU A 491 21.85 24.53 9.23
N LYS A 492 22.96 25.28 9.30
CA LYS A 492 24.23 24.78 9.84
C LYS A 492 24.11 24.33 11.31
N ALA A 493 23.24 24.97 12.09
CA ALA A 493 23.00 24.64 13.49
C ALA A 493 22.19 23.34 13.69
N PHE A 494 21.59 22.80 12.63
CA PHE A 494 20.85 21.55 12.65
C PHE A 494 21.68 20.39 12.09
N SER A 495 21.28 19.18 12.46
CA SER A 495 21.76 17.91 11.89
C SER A 495 21.60 17.90 10.37
N PRO A 496 22.58 17.38 9.60
CA PRO A 496 22.40 17.10 8.17
C PRO A 496 21.52 15.85 7.92
N GLU A 497 21.12 15.13 8.98
CA GLU A 497 20.30 13.91 9.01
C GLU A 497 20.88 12.66 8.33
N VAL A 498 21.70 12.82 7.29
CA VAL A 498 22.51 11.74 6.71
C VAL A 498 23.54 11.25 7.77
N PRO A 499 23.57 9.95 8.14
CA PRO A 499 24.48 9.44 9.15
C PRO A 499 25.97 9.59 8.78
N ARG A 500 26.85 9.77 9.77
CA ARG A 500 28.31 9.88 9.55
C ARG A 500 28.92 8.65 8.84
N ARG A 501 28.32 7.47 9.02
CA ARG A 501 28.79 6.17 8.52
C ARG A 501 28.05 5.67 7.27
N PHE A 502 27.27 6.54 6.63
CA PHE A 502 26.37 6.16 5.54
C PHE A 502 27.11 5.54 4.32
N LEU A 503 28.39 5.88 4.11
CA LEU A 503 29.18 5.41 2.97
C LEU A 503 30.09 4.19 3.29
N GLU A 504 30.22 3.78 4.55
CA GLU A 504 31.08 2.63 4.93
C GLU A 504 30.79 1.33 4.16
N PRO A 505 29.54 0.93 3.86
CA PRO A 505 29.26 -0.35 3.19
C PRO A 505 29.36 -0.28 1.65
N LEU A 506 29.74 0.87 1.05
CA LEU A 506 29.77 1.01 -0.41
C LEU A 506 30.89 0.16 -1.03
N LEU A 507 30.57 -0.52 -2.14
CA LEU A 507 31.52 -1.27 -2.98
C LEU A 507 32.21 -0.33 -3.98
N LEU A 508 33.31 0.29 -3.56
CA LEU A 508 34.08 1.27 -4.34
C LEU A 508 35.38 0.66 -4.86
N SER A 509 35.34 0.31 -6.14
CA SER A 509 36.37 -0.39 -6.90
C SER A 509 37.60 0.45 -7.26
N LYS A 510 37.44 1.77 -7.37
CA LYS A 510 38.47 2.73 -7.81
C LYS A 510 38.91 3.63 -6.67
N MET A 511 40.18 4.03 -6.71
CA MET A 511 40.74 5.02 -5.79
C MET A 511 40.10 6.40 -6.01
N SER A 512 39.62 6.73 -7.23
CA SER A 512 38.83 7.95 -7.47
C SER A 512 37.50 7.94 -6.69
N GLU A 513 36.75 6.83 -6.76
CA GLU A 513 35.51 6.59 -6.03
C GLU A 513 35.73 6.71 -4.50
N MET A 514 36.77 6.04 -3.98
CA MET A 514 37.11 6.08 -2.55
C MET A 514 37.51 7.48 -2.06
N ARG A 515 38.19 8.28 -2.91
CA ARG A 515 38.54 9.67 -2.59
C ARG A 515 37.29 10.55 -2.49
N ARG A 516 36.35 10.41 -3.44
CA ARG A 516 35.07 11.12 -3.43
C ARG A 516 34.27 10.82 -2.17
N ALA A 517 34.18 9.54 -1.77
CA ALA A 517 33.50 9.13 -0.54
C ALA A 517 34.11 9.78 0.71
N ARG A 518 35.44 9.81 0.83
CA ARG A 518 36.16 10.50 1.92
C ARG A 518 35.81 12.01 1.98
N ASP A 519 35.75 12.66 0.83
CA ASP A 519 35.48 14.11 0.75
C ASP A 519 34.03 14.44 1.18
N ILE A 520 33.08 13.54 0.92
CA ILE A 520 31.70 13.61 1.43
C ILE A 520 31.64 13.35 2.94
N GLU A 521 32.33 12.34 3.46
CA GLU A 521 32.39 12.05 4.89
C GLU A 521 33.01 13.20 5.70
N HIS A 522 33.98 13.91 5.11
CA HIS A 522 34.54 15.13 5.68
C HIS A 522 33.50 16.26 5.74
N HIS A 523 32.70 16.45 4.68
CA HIS A 523 31.57 17.39 4.68
C HIS A 523 30.53 17.01 5.75
N LEU A 524 30.11 15.73 5.80
CA LEU A 524 29.18 15.20 6.81
C LEU A 524 29.70 15.41 8.23
N SER A 525 30.98 15.11 8.49
CA SER A 525 31.59 15.28 9.81
C SER A 525 31.59 16.75 10.24
N THR A 526 32.02 17.65 9.35
CA THR A 526 31.97 19.10 9.56
C THR A 526 30.55 19.60 9.83
N ARG A 527 29.54 19.05 9.14
CA ARG A 527 28.12 19.39 9.37
C ARG A 527 27.62 18.88 10.73
N HIS A 528 27.97 17.66 11.11
CA HIS A 528 27.60 17.07 12.41
C HIS A 528 28.36 17.66 13.60
N GLU A 529 29.54 18.25 13.39
CA GLU A 529 30.25 19.06 14.40
C GLU A 529 29.70 20.48 14.54
N GLY A 530 29.11 21.03 13.49
CA GLY A 530 28.48 22.36 13.50
C GLY A 530 27.08 22.42 14.14
N LYS A 531 26.48 21.27 14.49
CA LYS A 531 25.11 21.20 15.03
C LYS A 531 25.06 21.62 16.51
N VAL A 532 23.92 22.17 16.93
CA VAL A 532 23.62 22.47 18.33
C VAL A 532 22.97 21.25 18.97
N GLU A 533 23.51 20.73 20.07
CA GLU A 533 23.04 19.48 20.70
C GLU A 533 21.57 19.51 21.14
N ASN A 534 21.06 20.69 21.53
CA ASN A 534 19.69 20.88 21.99
C ASN A 534 18.67 21.16 20.86
N TYR A 535 19.09 21.10 19.60
CA TYR A 535 18.18 21.25 18.45
C TYR A 535 17.72 19.86 17.98
N PRO A 536 16.40 19.64 17.83
CA PRO A 536 15.86 18.37 17.36
C PRO A 536 16.18 18.14 15.88
N SER A 537 15.84 16.95 15.38
CA SER A 537 15.91 16.66 13.95
C SER A 537 15.01 17.61 13.15
N ILE A 538 15.39 17.93 11.93
CA ILE A 538 14.52 18.63 10.96
C ILE A 538 13.29 17.77 10.60
N PHE A 539 13.38 16.46 10.83
CA PHE A 539 12.30 15.50 10.62
C PHE A 539 11.42 15.27 11.87
N SER A 540 11.67 15.97 12.98
CA SER A 540 10.79 15.94 14.15
C SER A 540 9.41 16.54 13.88
N ASP A 541 8.42 16.10 14.67
CA ASP A 541 7.14 16.81 14.82
C ASP A 541 7.35 18.22 15.43
N PRO A 542 6.35 19.12 15.39
CA PRO A 542 6.46 20.46 15.98
C PRO A 542 6.79 20.46 17.48
N GLU A 543 8.07 20.59 17.82
CA GLU A 543 8.62 20.58 19.18
C GLU A 543 9.57 21.78 19.43
N PRO A 544 9.89 22.13 20.70
CA PRO A 544 10.74 23.28 21.00
C PRO A 544 12.09 23.24 20.27
N ASN A 545 12.53 24.40 19.77
CA ASN A 545 13.74 24.57 18.94
C ASN A 545 13.75 23.89 17.57
N CYS A 546 12.66 23.29 17.09
CA CYS A 546 12.59 22.76 15.72
C CYS A 546 12.83 23.84 14.65
N PHE A 547 13.26 23.41 13.46
CA PHE A 547 13.68 24.30 12.38
C PHE A 547 12.59 25.31 11.97
N GLY A 548 11.34 24.86 11.79
CA GLY A 548 10.24 25.72 11.36
C GLY A 548 9.96 26.88 12.32
N ALA A 549 9.95 26.62 13.64
CA ALA A 549 9.80 27.65 14.65
C ALA A 549 11.01 28.61 14.70
N GLN A 550 12.23 28.07 14.65
CA GLN A 550 13.47 28.86 14.61
C GLN A 550 13.57 29.72 13.33
N TYR A 551 13.05 29.26 12.19
CA TYR A 551 12.99 30.02 10.95
C TYR A 551 11.92 31.13 11.03
N PHE A 552 10.72 30.79 11.52
CA PHE A 552 9.64 31.74 11.76
C PHE A 552 10.08 32.93 12.62
N ASP A 553 10.75 32.66 13.74
CA ASP A 553 11.22 33.70 14.68
C ASP A 553 12.27 34.64 14.06
N ARG A 554 12.89 34.26 12.93
CA ARG A 554 13.83 35.09 12.15
C ARG A 554 13.23 35.65 10.85
N SER A 555 11.97 35.38 10.55
CA SER A 555 11.33 35.73 9.29
C SER A 555 10.19 36.73 9.48
N ASP A 556 10.52 38.01 9.30
CA ASP A 556 9.60 39.15 9.19
C ASP A 556 8.34 38.86 8.36
N TYR A 557 8.50 38.10 7.28
CA TYR A 557 7.43 37.76 6.36
C TYR A 557 6.43 36.79 7.00
N HIS A 558 6.91 35.71 7.63
CA HIS A 558 6.05 34.71 8.27
C HIS A 558 5.32 35.29 9.50
N GLN A 559 5.98 36.16 10.26
CA GLN A 559 5.34 36.90 11.37
C GLN A 559 4.21 37.82 10.87
N LYS A 560 4.42 38.51 9.73
CA LYS A 560 3.37 39.32 9.08
C LYS A 560 2.24 38.43 8.50
N LEU A 561 2.55 37.21 8.08
CA LEU A 561 1.57 36.23 7.59
C LEU A 561 0.66 35.74 8.74
N GLU A 562 1.22 35.38 9.90
CA GLU A 562 0.45 35.04 11.11
C GLU A 562 -0.55 36.15 11.48
N VAL A 563 -0.07 37.39 11.65
CA VAL A 563 -0.91 38.56 11.97
C VAL A 563 -2.01 38.79 10.93
N ARG A 564 -1.73 38.54 9.64
CA ARG A 564 -2.74 38.64 8.57
C ARG A 564 -3.82 37.56 8.70
N ILE A 565 -3.45 36.33 9.06
CA ILE A 565 -4.39 35.21 9.29
C ILE A 565 -5.27 35.50 10.50
N GLU A 566 -4.70 35.88 11.64
CA GLU A 566 -5.44 36.17 12.88
C GLU A 566 -6.41 37.35 12.72
N LYS A 567 -6.01 38.39 11.99
CA LYS A 567 -6.88 39.53 11.68
C LYS A 567 -8.09 39.10 10.84
N HIS A 568 -7.90 38.22 9.86
CA HIS A 568 -9.02 37.68 9.08
C HIS A 568 -9.92 36.75 9.93
N ALA A 569 -9.31 35.90 10.74
CA ALA A 569 -10.00 34.98 11.65
C ALA A 569 -10.90 35.72 12.65
N THR A 570 -10.40 36.82 13.24
CA THR A 570 -11.15 37.68 14.16
C THR A 570 -12.41 38.26 13.49
N GLN A 571 -12.30 38.74 12.24
CA GLN A 571 -13.44 39.28 11.48
C GLN A 571 -14.48 38.21 11.12
N LEU A 572 -14.07 36.95 10.96
CA LEU A 572 -14.99 35.81 10.79
C LEU A 572 -15.66 35.42 12.12
N ARG A 573 -14.90 35.36 13.23
CA ARG A 573 -15.40 35.02 14.57
C ARG A 573 -16.46 36.00 15.06
N GLU A 574 -16.27 37.31 14.85
CA GLU A 574 -17.28 38.32 15.21
C GLU A 574 -18.55 38.22 14.35
N ARG A 575 -18.42 37.99 13.02
CA ARG A 575 -19.59 37.73 12.16
C ARG A 575 -20.38 36.52 12.65
N LYS A 576 -19.69 35.44 13.05
CA LYS A 576 -20.33 34.23 13.56
C LYS A 576 -21.00 34.43 14.93
N ARG A 577 -20.46 35.33 15.77
CA ARG A 577 -21.08 35.71 17.04
C ARG A 577 -22.39 36.45 16.87
N LEU A 578 -22.51 37.29 15.83
CA LEU A 578 -23.78 37.95 15.50
C LEU A 578 -24.82 36.92 15.01
N GLU A 579 -24.45 36.05 14.08
CA GLU A 579 -25.31 34.95 13.59
C GLU A 579 -25.85 34.06 14.74
N TRP A 580 -24.99 33.68 15.69
CA TRP A 580 -25.40 32.90 16.86
C TRP A 580 -26.41 33.65 17.74
N LYS A 581 -26.17 34.94 18.05
CA LYS A 581 -27.09 35.75 18.87
C LYS A 581 -28.48 35.85 18.23
N ASP A 582 -28.54 36.09 16.93
CA ASP A 582 -29.79 36.24 16.20
C ASP A 582 -30.59 34.93 16.18
N LEU A 583 -29.92 33.79 15.93
CA LEU A 583 -30.56 32.48 15.94
C LEU A 583 -30.98 32.04 17.36
N HIS A 584 -30.20 32.34 18.39
CA HIS A 584 -30.51 32.01 19.78
C HIS A 584 -31.71 32.83 20.30
N ALA A 585 -31.78 34.12 19.99
CA ALA A 585 -32.94 34.96 20.30
C ALA A 585 -34.22 34.41 19.64
N LYS A 586 -34.14 34.00 18.36
CA LYS A 586 -35.23 33.39 17.62
C LYS A 586 -35.66 32.03 18.17
N TYR A 587 -34.72 31.21 18.65
CA TYR A 587 -35.04 29.93 19.30
C TYR A 587 -35.86 30.16 20.58
N LYS A 588 -35.45 31.11 21.42
CA LYS A 588 -36.17 31.48 22.63
C LYS A 588 -37.58 32.02 22.34
N GLU A 589 -37.73 32.87 21.33
CA GLU A 589 -39.03 33.38 20.88
C GLU A 589 -39.99 32.24 20.49
N LEU A 590 -39.50 31.22 19.77
CA LEU A 590 -40.30 30.04 19.39
C LEU A 590 -40.65 29.17 20.61
N GLN A 591 -39.77 29.04 21.60
CA GLN A 591 -40.08 28.34 22.86
C GLN A 591 -41.18 29.07 23.64
N ASP A 592 -41.06 30.38 23.84
CA ASP A 592 -42.04 31.20 24.54
C ASP A 592 -43.44 31.13 23.87
N GLN A 593 -43.48 31.04 22.54
CA GLN A 593 -44.71 30.81 21.78
C GLN A 593 -45.31 29.40 21.99
N THR A 594 -44.49 28.34 22.08
CA THR A 594 -45.00 26.97 22.28
C THR A 594 -45.55 26.71 23.67
N ALA A 595 -45.02 27.41 24.69
CA ALA A 595 -45.52 27.34 26.06
C ALA A 595 -46.98 27.83 26.22
N GLN A 596 -47.45 28.68 25.29
CA GLN A 596 -48.79 29.30 25.34
C GLN A 596 -49.86 28.55 24.52
N LEU A 597 -49.51 27.41 23.92
CA LEU A 597 -50.37 26.65 23.01
C LEU A 597 -50.67 25.24 23.53
N GLU A 598 -51.81 24.68 23.10
CA GLU A 598 -52.21 23.28 23.32
C GLU A 598 -52.14 22.47 22.01
N HIS A 599 -52.07 21.14 22.12
CA HIS A 599 -52.11 20.26 20.94
C HIS A 599 -53.52 20.13 20.37
N ARG A 600 -53.66 20.24 19.05
CA ARG A 600 -54.94 20.04 18.34
C ARG A 600 -55.05 18.59 17.85
N ASN A 601 -55.75 17.77 18.62
CA ASN A 601 -56.00 16.37 18.31
C ASN A 601 -57.02 16.23 17.17
N HIS A 602 -56.76 15.34 16.20
CA HIS A 602 -57.73 14.96 15.17
C HIS A 602 -57.97 13.45 15.17
N HIS A 603 -59.19 13.06 14.80
CA HIS A 603 -59.61 11.67 14.77
C HIS A 603 -59.80 11.22 13.31
N GLY A 604 -58.82 10.50 12.78
CA GLY A 604 -58.92 9.87 11.47
C GLY A 604 -59.44 8.44 11.57
N TYR A 605 -59.84 7.86 10.44
CA TYR A 605 -60.26 6.45 10.35
C TYR A 605 -59.44 5.69 9.31
N ILE A 606 -58.86 4.56 9.70
CA ILE A 606 -58.27 3.57 8.77
C ILE A 606 -58.93 2.22 9.04
N ARG A 607 -59.48 1.59 8.00
CA ARG A 607 -60.14 0.27 8.04
C ARG A 607 -61.12 0.09 9.23
N ARG A 608 -61.96 1.11 9.48
CA ARG A 608 -62.97 1.18 10.57
C ARG A 608 -62.42 1.29 12.01
N ARG A 609 -61.12 1.48 12.23
CA ARG A 609 -60.57 1.90 13.54
C ARG A 609 -60.26 3.40 13.54
N ARG A 610 -60.50 4.06 14.69
CA ARG A 610 -60.28 5.50 14.92
C ARG A 610 -58.84 5.69 15.40
N TYR A 611 -57.97 6.31 14.60
CA TYR A 611 -56.64 6.72 15.04
C TYR A 611 -56.67 8.20 15.44
N VAL A 612 -55.92 8.55 16.48
CA VAL A 612 -55.63 9.96 16.79
C VAL A 612 -54.36 10.32 16.05
N SER A 613 -54.40 11.32 15.18
CA SER A 613 -53.20 12.00 14.74
C SER A 613 -53.20 13.44 15.22
N LEU A 614 -52.00 13.89 15.60
CA LEU A 614 -51.68 15.30 15.58
C LEU A 614 -51.81 15.75 14.12
N THR A 615 -52.63 16.76 13.87
CA THR A 615 -52.91 17.21 12.50
C THR A 615 -51.64 17.68 11.81
N ALA A 616 -51.52 17.37 10.51
CA ALA A 616 -50.79 18.25 9.60
C ALA A 616 -51.48 19.64 9.67
N GLY A 617 -50.91 20.54 10.48
CA GLY A 617 -51.56 21.81 10.87
C GLY A 617 -51.77 22.03 12.37
N CYS A 618 -51.26 21.18 13.27
CA CYS A 618 -51.17 21.56 14.69
C CYS A 618 -50.11 22.67 14.86
N GLU A 619 -50.55 23.85 15.30
CA GLU A 619 -49.72 25.05 15.42
C GLU A 619 -48.56 24.87 16.39
N LYS A 620 -48.82 24.30 17.59
CA LYS A 620 -47.77 23.95 18.57
C LYS A 620 -46.71 23.03 17.96
N CYS A 621 -47.12 21.93 17.31
CA CYS A 621 -46.19 21.02 16.63
C CYS A 621 -45.42 21.70 15.48
N SER A 622 -46.04 22.63 14.76
CA SER A 622 -45.36 23.39 13.70
C SER A 622 -44.29 24.33 14.26
N ILE A 623 -44.55 25.00 15.39
CA ILE A 623 -43.58 25.90 16.03
C ILE A 623 -42.44 25.11 16.69
N ILE A 624 -42.73 24.00 17.37
CA ILE A 624 -41.70 23.05 17.84
C ILE A 624 -40.85 22.55 16.66
N GLY A 625 -41.49 22.15 15.55
CA GLY A 625 -40.79 21.74 14.33
C GLY A 625 -39.88 22.84 13.75
N LYS A 626 -40.32 24.10 13.76
CA LYS A 626 -39.49 25.26 13.34
C LYS A 626 -38.32 25.50 14.29
N ALA A 627 -38.53 25.38 15.60
CA ALA A 627 -37.47 25.52 16.60
C ALA A 627 -36.39 24.44 16.42
N ASN A 628 -36.81 23.18 16.24
CA ASN A 628 -35.92 22.03 16.02
C ASN A 628 -35.25 22.01 14.63
N GLN A 629 -35.65 22.90 13.71
CA GLN A 629 -35.00 23.13 12.41
C GLN A 629 -33.95 24.25 12.46
N LEU A 630 -33.95 25.11 13.49
CA LEU A 630 -32.90 26.10 13.68
C LEU A 630 -31.56 25.39 13.89
N SER A 631 -30.52 25.89 13.24
CA SER A 631 -29.22 25.23 13.27
C SER A 631 -28.11 26.18 12.85
N ILE A 632 -26.92 25.99 13.40
CA ILE A 632 -25.76 26.84 13.19
C ILE A 632 -24.53 26.01 12.83
N GLU A 633 -23.76 26.48 11.84
CA GLU A 633 -22.50 25.85 11.42
C GLU A 633 -21.34 26.27 12.32
N VAL A 634 -20.36 25.40 12.52
CA VAL A 634 -19.21 25.67 13.41
C VAL A 634 -18.14 26.50 12.69
N TYR A 635 -17.62 27.54 13.35
CA TYR A 635 -16.46 28.32 12.89
C TYR A 635 -15.23 28.05 13.77
N GLU A 636 -14.38 27.15 13.30
CA GLU A 636 -13.09 26.78 13.92
C GLU A 636 -12.04 27.88 13.72
N TRP A 637 -11.27 28.19 14.78
CA TRP A 637 -10.12 29.09 14.67
C TRP A 637 -9.05 28.49 13.73
N PRO A 638 -8.46 29.24 12.80
CA PRO A 638 -7.72 28.62 11.69
C PRO A 638 -6.29 28.17 12.02
N LEU A 639 -5.72 28.60 13.15
CA LEU A 639 -4.35 28.27 13.56
C LEU A 639 -4.32 27.41 14.84
N PRO A 640 -3.37 26.49 15.01
CA PRO A 640 -3.18 25.76 16.26
C PRO A 640 -3.01 26.69 17.48
N PRO A 641 -3.54 26.33 18.66
CA PRO A 641 -3.39 27.16 19.86
C PRO A 641 -1.97 27.07 20.46
N GLU A 642 -1.27 25.94 20.32
CA GLU A 642 0.10 25.78 20.84
C GLU A 642 1.13 26.60 20.02
N ASP A 643 1.97 27.38 20.70
CA ASP A 643 2.90 28.34 20.08
C ASP A 643 3.80 27.72 19.00
N ILE A 644 4.51 26.65 19.33
CA ILE A 644 5.41 25.97 18.39
C ILE A 644 4.64 25.39 17.20
N ALA A 645 3.49 24.75 17.44
CA ALA A 645 2.66 24.19 16.38
C ALA A 645 2.14 25.29 15.45
N ARG A 646 1.79 26.46 15.99
CA ARG A 646 1.35 27.64 15.22
C ARG A 646 2.47 28.19 14.35
N LYS A 647 3.67 28.40 14.89
CA LYS A 647 4.85 28.86 14.13
C LYS A 647 5.20 27.92 12.99
N CYS A 648 5.25 26.61 13.27
CA CYS A 648 5.47 25.58 12.24
C CYS A 648 4.35 25.54 11.20
N ALA A 649 3.09 25.66 11.61
CA ALA A 649 1.96 25.72 10.70
C ALA A 649 2.05 26.92 9.73
N VAL A 650 2.46 28.09 10.21
CA VAL A 650 2.63 29.29 9.37
C VAL A 650 3.88 29.17 8.46
N PHE A 651 4.97 28.58 8.94
CA PHE A 651 6.15 28.26 8.13
C PHE A 651 5.78 27.34 6.94
N GLU A 652 5.09 26.24 7.19
CA GLU A 652 4.71 25.29 6.14
C GLU A 652 3.65 25.83 5.16
N LEU A 653 3.00 26.97 5.44
CA LEU A 653 2.16 27.66 4.45
C LEU A 653 2.97 28.30 3.31
N ASP A 654 4.26 28.62 3.51
CA ASP A 654 5.12 29.27 2.50
C ASP A 654 6.61 28.82 2.53
N ILE A 655 6.84 27.52 2.64
CA ILE A 655 8.13 26.82 2.38
C ILE A 655 9.30 27.36 3.23
N PRO A 656 10.47 27.82 2.67
CA PRO A 656 10.76 28.27 1.29
C PRO A 656 10.94 27.21 0.17
N ILE A 657 11.50 27.60 -0.99
CA ILE A 657 11.84 26.69 -2.12
C ILE A 657 13.07 25.84 -1.79
N TRP A 658 14.21 26.47 -1.51
CA TRP A 658 15.48 25.77 -1.26
C TRP A 658 15.38 24.75 -0.12
N PHE A 659 14.58 25.04 0.91
CA PHE A 659 14.38 24.17 2.05
C PHE A 659 13.48 22.98 1.71
N ALA A 660 12.44 23.17 0.90
CA ALA A 660 11.64 22.07 0.37
C ALA A 660 12.52 21.09 -0.43
N SER A 661 13.35 21.60 -1.35
CA SER A 661 14.29 20.78 -2.14
C SER A 661 15.30 20.05 -1.26
N TRP A 662 15.95 20.75 -0.33
CA TRP A 662 16.89 20.12 0.62
C TRP A 662 16.19 19.03 1.45
N ARG A 663 14.98 19.30 1.95
CA ARG A 663 14.22 18.35 2.79
C ARG A 663 13.76 17.14 2.00
N ASN A 664 13.25 17.33 0.77
CA ASN A 664 12.78 16.25 -0.11
C ASN A 664 13.94 15.32 -0.49
N VAL A 665 15.09 15.87 -0.87
CA VAL A 665 16.29 15.08 -1.20
C VAL A 665 16.85 14.37 0.02
N THR A 666 17.02 15.08 1.14
CA THR A 666 17.55 14.47 2.38
C THR A 666 16.66 13.32 2.84
N TRP A 667 15.33 13.49 2.80
CA TRP A 667 14.37 12.42 3.11
C TRP A 667 14.46 11.25 2.13
N THR A 668 14.63 11.53 0.83
CA THR A 668 14.83 10.50 -0.20
C THR A 668 16.08 9.65 0.10
N LEU A 669 17.17 10.27 0.58
CA LEU A 669 18.39 9.55 0.97
C LEU A 669 18.23 8.73 2.25
N VAL A 670 17.56 9.26 3.28
CA VAL A 670 17.53 8.59 4.59
C VAL A 670 16.39 7.57 4.75
N ASP A 671 15.31 7.66 3.95
CA ASP A 671 14.13 6.80 4.07
C ASP A 671 13.81 6.00 2.79
N HIS A 672 13.59 6.68 1.65
CA HIS A 672 13.20 6.03 0.40
C HIS A 672 14.28 5.12 -0.17
N LEU A 673 15.53 5.59 -0.20
CA LEU A 673 16.67 4.87 -0.76
C LEU A 673 16.92 3.54 0.01
N PRO A 674 17.04 3.50 1.35
CA PRO A 674 17.13 2.26 2.13
C PRO A 674 15.92 1.31 2.10
N GLN A 675 14.79 1.71 1.52
CA GLN A 675 13.54 0.91 1.46
C GLN A 675 13.05 0.42 2.85
N ARG A 676 12.98 1.32 3.83
CA ARG A 676 12.66 0.96 5.22
C ARG A 676 11.30 0.24 5.39
N PRO A 677 11.18 -0.66 6.40
CA PRO A 677 9.92 -1.32 6.72
C PRO A 677 8.82 -0.31 7.05
N ARG A 678 7.69 -0.36 6.33
CA ARG A 678 6.63 0.64 6.43
C ARG A 678 5.71 0.38 7.62
N SER A 679 5.51 1.39 8.47
CA SER A 679 4.37 1.42 9.40
C SER A 679 3.19 2.12 8.73
N SER A 680 2.03 1.45 8.63
CA SER A 680 0.82 2.08 8.10
C SER A 680 0.24 3.10 9.08
N THR A 681 -0.28 4.20 8.55
CA THR A 681 -1.02 5.19 9.34
C THR A 681 -2.41 4.63 9.66
N GLY A 682 -2.55 4.00 10.82
CA GLY A 682 -3.77 3.30 11.26
C GLY A 682 -5.00 4.18 11.55
N GLY A 683 -5.15 5.34 10.87
CA GLY A 683 -6.23 6.28 11.08
C GLY A 683 -6.38 7.27 9.92
N ALA A 684 -7.50 8.00 9.90
CA ALA A 684 -7.78 8.99 8.86
C ALA A 684 -6.91 10.26 9.04
N ILE A 685 -6.08 10.54 8.03
CA ILE A 685 -5.20 11.72 8.01
C ILE A 685 -5.92 12.92 7.39
N TYR A 686 -5.64 14.12 7.89
CA TYR A 686 -6.06 15.39 7.31
C TYR A 686 -4.85 16.31 7.07
N LYS A 687 -4.53 16.59 5.80
CA LYS A 687 -3.35 17.40 5.42
C LYS A 687 -3.53 18.87 5.79
N TRP A 688 -2.49 19.52 6.32
CA TRP A 688 -2.54 20.94 6.71
C TRP A 688 -2.90 21.84 5.53
N LEU A 689 -2.28 21.61 4.37
CA LEU A 689 -2.50 22.40 3.16
C LEU A 689 -3.85 22.16 2.48
N ASP A 690 -4.67 21.22 2.96
CA ASP A 690 -6.05 21.02 2.51
C ASP A 690 -7.08 21.62 3.48
N TYR A 691 -6.64 22.17 4.62
CA TYR A 691 -7.52 22.82 5.59
C TYR A 691 -8.14 24.11 5.05
N SER A 692 -9.47 24.16 5.06
CA SER A 692 -10.23 25.28 4.49
C SER A 692 -9.94 26.63 5.14
N GLY A 693 -9.63 26.64 6.45
CA GLY A 693 -9.33 27.87 7.21
C GLY A 693 -8.06 28.59 6.78
N VAL A 694 -7.16 27.94 6.04
CA VAL A 694 -5.89 28.53 5.55
C VAL A 694 -5.76 28.57 4.01
N ASN A 695 -6.82 28.20 3.28
CA ASN A 695 -6.81 28.14 1.81
C ASN A 695 -6.42 29.46 1.12
N GLU A 696 -6.72 30.61 1.72
CA GLU A 696 -6.40 31.95 1.18
C GLU A 696 -4.94 32.37 1.38
N PHE A 697 -4.18 31.62 2.19
CA PHE A 697 -2.83 31.99 2.65
C PHE A 697 -1.75 31.00 2.21
N LYS A 698 -2.13 29.79 1.77
CA LYS A 698 -1.19 28.74 1.37
C LYS A 698 -0.52 29.00 0.02
N VAL A 699 0.78 28.75 -0.06
CA VAL A 699 1.57 28.69 -1.29
C VAL A 699 1.89 27.23 -1.59
N ARG A 700 1.27 26.66 -2.63
CA ARG A 700 1.54 25.27 -3.03
C ARG A 700 2.93 25.16 -3.67
N ARG A 701 3.80 24.34 -3.06
CA ARG A 701 5.11 23.93 -3.58
C ARG A 701 5.21 22.41 -3.63
N HIS A 702 6.15 21.88 -4.40
CA HIS A 702 6.44 20.45 -4.40
C HIS A 702 7.16 20.08 -3.09
N SER A 703 6.50 19.31 -2.23
CA SER A 703 7.06 18.84 -0.97
C SER A 703 6.61 17.41 -0.72
N LYS A 704 7.56 16.50 -0.55
CA LYS A 704 7.30 15.08 -0.23
C LYS A 704 6.91 14.89 1.23
N LEU A 705 7.38 15.79 2.09
CA LEU A 705 6.97 15.90 3.48
C LEU A 705 6.03 17.08 3.67
N GLU A 706 4.93 16.90 4.40
CA GLU A 706 4.01 17.98 4.77
C GLU A 706 3.48 17.80 6.19
N LEU A 707 3.03 18.86 6.84
CA LEU A 707 2.28 18.71 8.09
C LEU A 707 0.90 18.12 7.81
N ALA A 708 0.53 17.12 8.60
CA ALA A 708 -0.81 16.55 8.60
C ALA A 708 -1.28 16.25 10.02
N SER A 709 -2.58 16.07 10.17
CA SER A 709 -3.25 15.87 11.45
C SER A 709 -3.91 14.49 11.49
N TYR A 710 -3.79 13.81 12.64
CA TYR A 710 -4.56 12.60 12.94
C TYR A 710 -5.96 12.92 13.49
N THR A 711 -6.23 14.17 13.86
CA THR A 711 -7.56 14.69 14.21
C THR A 711 -8.17 15.43 13.02
N LYS A 712 -9.48 15.26 12.81
CA LYS A 712 -10.23 15.96 11.76
C LYS A 712 -10.68 17.35 12.24
N PRO A 713 -10.67 18.38 11.37
CA PRO A 713 -11.20 19.70 11.70
C PRO A 713 -12.71 19.64 12.00
N TRP A 714 -13.26 20.68 12.63
CA TRP A 714 -14.67 20.72 12.99
C TRP A 714 -15.59 20.72 11.77
N GLY A 715 -15.26 21.51 10.73
CA GLY A 715 -16.06 21.65 9.51
C GLY A 715 -16.25 20.37 8.67
N THR A 716 -15.37 19.38 8.82
CA THR A 716 -15.48 18.07 8.13
C THR A 716 -15.91 16.93 9.06
N SER A 717 -16.29 17.23 10.30
CA SER A 717 -16.80 16.27 11.27
C SER A 717 -18.34 16.27 11.30
N HIS A 718 -18.96 15.26 11.92
CA HIS A 718 -20.42 15.27 12.09
C HIS A 718 -20.90 16.43 13.00
N TYR A 719 -20.01 16.98 13.83
CA TYR A 719 -20.21 18.20 14.62
C TYR A 719 -20.14 19.50 13.80
N ARG A 720 -20.00 19.48 12.46
CA ARG A 720 -19.90 20.70 11.63
C ARG A 720 -21.10 21.66 11.76
N LYS A 721 -22.24 21.15 12.23
CA LYS A 721 -23.51 21.88 12.33
C LYS A 721 -24.29 21.42 13.55
N HIS A 722 -24.50 22.32 14.51
CA HIS A 722 -25.33 22.05 15.68
C HIS A 722 -26.81 22.25 15.34
N ARG A 723 -27.64 21.26 15.71
CA ARG A 723 -29.10 21.26 15.54
C ARG A 723 -29.85 21.89 16.73
N SER A 724 -29.17 22.11 17.84
CA SER A 724 -29.63 23.03 18.90
C SER A 724 -28.87 24.34 18.78
N VAL A 725 -29.58 25.45 18.98
CA VAL A 725 -29.00 26.80 19.11
C VAL A 725 -28.93 27.23 20.59
N ASP A 726 -29.48 26.41 21.50
CA ASP A 726 -29.30 26.57 22.94
C ASP A 726 -27.98 25.92 23.39
N VAL A 727 -26.88 26.49 22.90
CA VAL A 727 -25.49 26.11 23.17
C VAL A 727 -24.65 27.37 23.34
N THR A 728 -23.57 27.30 24.12
CA THR A 728 -22.67 28.44 24.33
C THR A 728 -21.90 28.79 23.06
N PHE A 729 -21.44 30.04 22.95
CA PHE A 729 -20.73 30.51 21.75
C PHE A 729 -19.40 29.78 21.52
N GLU A 730 -18.77 29.28 22.58
CA GLU A 730 -17.52 28.52 22.53
C GLU A 730 -17.69 27.16 21.81
N VAL A 731 -18.90 26.59 21.84
CA VAL A 731 -19.26 25.38 21.07
C VAL A 731 -19.43 25.70 19.58
N VAL A 732 -19.94 26.89 19.27
CA VAL A 732 -20.13 27.37 17.88
C VAL A 732 -18.81 27.85 17.25
N SER A 733 -17.91 28.41 18.06
CA SER A 733 -16.59 28.85 17.61
C SER A 733 -15.46 28.29 18.48
N PRO A 734 -15.14 26.99 18.33
CA PRO A 734 -14.08 26.32 19.06
C PRO A 734 -12.69 26.68 18.51
N GLU A 735 -11.69 26.41 19.33
CA GLU A 735 -10.28 26.45 18.92
C GLU A 735 -9.94 25.33 17.92
N ASN A 736 -8.81 25.49 17.24
CA ASN A 736 -8.37 24.56 16.20
C ASN A 736 -8.18 23.13 16.73
N ALA A 737 -8.79 22.15 16.05
CA ALA A 737 -8.74 20.75 16.46
C ALA A 737 -7.52 19.99 15.96
N LEU A 738 -6.72 20.56 15.04
CA LEU A 738 -5.66 19.84 14.34
C LEU A 738 -4.45 19.59 15.25
N ARG A 739 -3.93 18.36 15.19
CA ARG A 739 -2.73 17.92 15.90
C ARG A 739 -1.66 17.59 14.88
N LEU A 740 -0.95 18.63 14.46
CA LEU A 740 0.00 18.61 13.35
C LEU A 740 1.23 17.76 13.68
N ARG A 741 1.58 16.89 12.75
CA ARG A 741 2.72 15.97 12.75
C ARG A 741 3.30 15.89 11.34
N LEU A 742 4.57 15.52 11.19
CA LEU A 742 5.21 15.45 9.88
C LEU A 742 4.85 14.13 9.17
N LEU A 743 4.31 14.23 7.97
CA LEU A 743 3.84 13.12 7.14
C LEU A 743 4.68 13.02 5.87
N ASP A 744 5.12 11.81 5.51
CA ASP A 744 5.54 11.48 4.15
C ASP A 744 4.30 11.28 3.28
N SER A 745 4.03 12.24 2.40
CA SER A 745 2.90 12.27 1.48
C SER A 745 2.98 11.20 0.39
N SER A 746 4.19 10.73 0.06
CA SER A 746 4.42 9.72 -0.98
C SER A 746 4.17 8.30 -0.48
N GLN A 747 4.49 8.03 0.79
CA GLN A 747 4.26 6.73 1.43
C GLN A 747 2.99 6.69 2.30
N SER A 748 2.37 7.84 2.58
CA SER A 748 1.31 7.99 3.59
C SER A 748 1.73 7.40 4.94
N ALA A 749 2.89 7.86 5.44
CA ALA A 749 3.52 7.38 6.67
C ALA A 749 3.89 8.56 7.59
N TRP A 750 3.78 8.38 8.92
CA TRP A 750 4.27 9.38 9.88
C TRP A 750 5.80 9.30 9.95
N VAL A 751 6.48 10.44 9.73
CA VAL A 751 7.95 10.52 9.75
C VAL A 751 8.52 10.07 11.10
N SER A 752 7.85 10.45 12.20
CA SER A 752 8.18 10.05 13.57
C SER A 752 8.29 8.54 13.82
N ASN A 753 7.67 7.71 12.97
CA ASN A 753 7.65 6.27 13.15
C ASN A 753 8.94 5.60 12.64
N GLN A 754 9.75 6.32 11.85
CA GLN A 754 10.98 5.81 11.25
C GLN A 754 12.14 5.89 12.25
N THR A 755 12.07 5.10 13.32
CA THR A 755 13.00 5.16 14.47
C THR A 755 14.33 4.41 14.29
N GLN A 756 14.50 3.65 13.21
CA GLN A 756 15.77 2.95 12.92
C GLN A 756 16.79 3.92 12.31
N GLU A 757 18.09 3.71 12.54
CA GLU A 757 19.14 4.47 11.86
C GLU A 757 19.11 4.19 10.34
N SER A 758 19.55 5.15 9.52
CA SER A 758 19.54 4.99 8.06
C SER A 758 20.80 4.24 7.60
N THR A 759 20.62 3.22 6.76
CA THR A 759 21.74 2.45 6.21
C THR A 759 21.40 1.89 4.83
N VAL A 760 22.33 2.02 3.90
CA VAL A 760 22.26 1.39 2.56
C VAL A 760 22.90 0.00 2.53
N LYS A 761 23.33 -0.54 3.68
CA LYS A 761 24.19 -1.74 3.75
C LYS A 761 23.63 -2.93 2.96
N THR A 762 22.36 -3.27 3.13
CA THR A 762 21.72 -4.39 2.43
C THR A 762 21.72 -4.22 0.91
N MET A 763 21.68 -2.99 0.40
CA MET A 763 21.74 -2.70 -1.04
C MET A 763 23.16 -2.80 -1.61
N CYS A 764 24.17 -2.59 -0.75
CA CYS A 764 25.59 -2.60 -1.09
C CYS A 764 26.30 -3.89 -0.65
N THR A 765 25.55 -4.93 -0.29
CA THR A 765 26.09 -6.24 0.11
C THR A 765 25.71 -7.30 -0.92
N ILE A 766 26.69 -8.03 -1.43
CA ILE A 766 26.48 -9.14 -2.36
C ILE A 766 25.68 -10.26 -1.67
N GLN A 767 24.55 -10.62 -2.28
CA GLN A 767 23.68 -11.70 -1.80
C GLN A 767 24.17 -13.03 -2.36
N LEU A 768 24.40 -14.00 -1.48
CA LEU A 768 24.87 -15.33 -1.86
C LEU A 768 23.78 -16.11 -2.60
N PRO A 769 24.15 -16.88 -3.65
CA PRO A 769 23.20 -17.74 -4.34
C PRO A 769 22.73 -18.89 -3.43
N SER A 770 21.55 -19.44 -3.72
CA SER A 770 21.07 -20.68 -3.11
C SER A 770 22.08 -21.81 -3.33
N GLY A 771 22.58 -22.38 -2.24
CA GLY A 771 23.64 -23.39 -2.28
C GLY A 771 24.29 -23.63 -0.92
N PRO A 772 25.42 -24.36 -0.86
CA PRO A 772 26.06 -24.77 0.39
C PRO A 772 26.44 -23.59 1.32
N CYS A 773 26.90 -22.47 0.73
CA CYS A 773 27.27 -21.27 1.48
C CYS A 773 26.08 -20.36 1.86
N SER A 774 24.83 -20.70 1.54
CA SER A 774 23.66 -19.81 1.77
C SER A 774 23.48 -19.40 3.24
N LYS A 775 23.85 -20.25 4.20
CA LYS A 775 23.83 -19.93 5.65
C LYS A 775 24.96 -19.00 6.10
N LEU A 776 25.97 -18.76 5.25
CA LEU A 776 27.14 -17.93 5.55
C LEU A 776 26.97 -16.46 5.14
N GLN A 777 25.76 -16.03 4.73
CA GLN A 777 25.47 -14.63 4.35
C GLN A 777 25.97 -13.61 5.41
N TYR A 778 25.86 -13.93 6.71
CA TYR A 778 26.34 -13.08 7.81
C TYR A 778 27.85 -12.73 7.72
N THR A 779 28.65 -13.58 7.06
CA THR A 779 30.10 -13.39 6.86
C THR A 779 30.39 -12.41 5.72
N VAL A 780 29.45 -12.24 4.79
CA VAL A 780 29.46 -11.21 3.74
C VAL A 780 28.88 -9.91 4.30
N ASP A 781 27.78 -9.99 5.04
CA ASP A 781 27.07 -8.86 5.66
C ASP A 781 27.90 -8.06 6.67
N SER A 782 29.01 -8.60 7.19
CA SER A 782 29.82 -7.94 8.21
C SER A 782 31.26 -8.43 8.25
N THR A 783 32.12 -7.65 8.90
CA THR A 783 33.49 -8.02 9.30
C THR A 783 33.64 -8.13 10.83
N SER A 784 32.52 -7.96 11.56
CA SER A 784 32.47 -7.90 13.03
C SER A 784 32.43 -9.26 13.74
N HIS A 785 32.25 -10.36 12.99
CA HIS A 785 32.28 -11.71 13.52
C HIS A 785 33.72 -12.18 13.77
N HIS A 786 33.89 -13.11 14.71
CA HIS A 786 35.20 -13.59 15.16
C HIS A 786 35.45 -15.03 14.66
N GLN A 787 36.71 -15.44 14.47
CA GLN A 787 37.06 -16.81 14.07
C GLN A 787 36.47 -17.85 15.04
N ASN A 788 36.48 -17.56 16.35
CA ASN A 788 35.83 -18.40 17.38
C ASN A 788 34.31 -18.58 17.16
N GLU A 789 33.64 -17.58 16.58
CA GLU A 789 32.22 -17.66 16.26
C GLU A 789 31.97 -18.57 15.06
N VAL A 790 32.82 -18.48 14.03
CA VAL A 790 32.80 -19.41 12.87
C VAL A 790 33.02 -20.84 13.35
N LEU A 791 34.02 -21.07 14.21
CA LEU A 791 34.31 -22.38 14.80
C LEU A 791 33.17 -22.89 15.70
N ALA A 792 32.45 -22.02 16.40
CA ALA A 792 31.28 -22.41 17.19
C ALA A 792 30.06 -22.77 16.30
N ARG A 793 29.98 -22.23 15.08
CA ARG A 793 28.90 -22.45 14.11
C ARG A 793 29.14 -23.64 13.16
N GLN A 794 30.12 -24.52 13.42
CA GLN A 794 30.36 -25.71 12.58
C GLN A 794 29.13 -26.62 12.41
N ALA A 795 28.18 -26.61 13.36
CA ALA A 795 26.91 -27.33 13.23
C ALA A 795 25.98 -26.77 12.13
N ASP A 796 26.20 -25.53 11.68
CA ASP A 796 25.47 -24.92 10.57
C ASP A 796 26.03 -25.35 9.20
N CYS A 797 27.23 -25.96 9.13
CA CYS A 797 27.86 -26.40 7.90
C CYS A 797 26.92 -27.25 7.04
N ASP A 798 26.86 -26.98 5.74
CA ASP A 798 26.12 -27.82 4.81
C ASP A 798 26.86 -29.14 4.57
N ARG A 799 26.13 -30.19 4.21
CA ARG A 799 26.71 -31.52 3.92
C ARG A 799 27.47 -31.58 2.60
N MET A 800 27.25 -30.59 1.73
CA MET A 800 27.96 -30.44 0.46
C MET A 800 29.26 -29.63 0.57
N LEU A 801 29.51 -28.98 1.72
CA LEU A 801 30.71 -28.18 1.96
C LEU A 801 31.67 -28.95 2.87
N ASP A 802 32.96 -28.90 2.60
CA ASP A 802 33.94 -29.46 3.54
C ASP A 802 34.05 -28.58 4.81
N LEU A 803 34.44 -29.18 5.92
CA LEU A 803 34.55 -28.47 7.20
C LEU A 803 35.69 -27.43 7.18
N ASP A 804 36.83 -27.75 6.54
CA ASP A 804 37.94 -26.81 6.41
C ASP A 804 37.55 -25.67 5.45
N GLU A 805 36.76 -25.95 4.41
CA GLU A 805 36.22 -24.95 3.49
C GLU A 805 35.21 -24.01 4.19
N PHE A 806 34.30 -24.55 5.01
CA PHE A 806 33.39 -23.77 5.85
C PHE A 806 34.15 -22.81 6.77
N ILE A 807 35.21 -23.30 7.43
CA ILE A 807 36.03 -22.51 8.36
C ILE A 807 36.81 -21.43 7.58
N ALA A 808 37.46 -21.79 6.48
CA ALA A 808 38.20 -20.84 5.65
C ALA A 808 37.29 -19.72 5.10
N TYR A 809 36.10 -20.08 4.62
CA TYR A 809 35.11 -19.14 4.09
C TYR A 809 34.68 -18.14 5.17
N GLY A 810 34.21 -18.64 6.32
CA GLY A 810 33.74 -17.77 7.40
C GLY A 810 34.85 -16.93 8.02
N CYS A 811 36.07 -17.45 8.09
CA CYS A 811 37.21 -16.74 8.68
C CYS A 811 37.81 -15.67 7.76
N LEU A 812 37.59 -15.70 6.43
CA LEU A 812 38.21 -14.76 5.50
C LEU A 812 37.89 -13.29 5.84
N ARG A 813 36.62 -13.00 6.13
CA ARG A 813 36.13 -11.67 6.53
C ARG A 813 36.10 -11.41 8.04
N SER A 814 36.56 -12.36 8.86
CA SER A 814 36.60 -12.18 10.32
C SER A 814 37.67 -11.17 10.73
N GLY A 815 37.25 -9.93 11.03
CA GLY A 815 38.11 -8.82 11.40
C GLY A 815 38.60 -7.99 10.22
N GLU A 816 38.19 -6.72 10.17
CA GLU A 816 38.41 -5.80 9.05
C GLU A 816 39.88 -5.67 8.59
N ASN A 817 40.82 -5.56 9.53
CA ASN A 817 42.25 -5.31 9.26
C ASN A 817 42.99 -6.50 8.62
N VAL A 818 42.49 -7.74 8.77
CA VAL A 818 43.22 -8.95 8.35
C VAL A 818 42.71 -9.55 7.04
N GLN A 819 41.63 -8.99 6.48
CA GLN A 819 40.94 -9.49 5.29
C GLN A 819 41.88 -9.77 4.10
N TRP A 820 42.76 -8.83 3.75
CA TRP A 820 43.71 -8.98 2.64
C TRP A 820 44.79 -10.03 2.89
N HIS A 821 45.22 -10.18 4.14
CA HIS A 821 46.14 -11.25 4.55
C HIS A 821 45.45 -12.62 4.52
N ASN A 822 44.17 -12.69 4.88
CA ASN A 822 43.35 -13.89 4.72
C ASN A 822 43.16 -14.25 3.25
N ILE A 823 42.84 -13.29 2.36
CA ILE A 823 42.77 -13.52 0.90
C ILE A 823 44.08 -14.12 0.40
N LEU A 824 45.23 -13.51 0.70
CA LEU A 824 46.53 -14.02 0.26
C LEU A 824 46.83 -15.43 0.81
N ARG A 825 46.44 -15.70 2.06
CA ARG A 825 46.56 -17.05 2.66
C ARG A 825 45.70 -18.06 1.94
N GLU A 826 44.42 -17.78 1.71
CA GLU A 826 43.51 -18.74 1.11
C GLU A 826 43.77 -18.96 -0.39
N LEU A 827 44.28 -17.96 -1.11
CA LEU A 827 44.74 -18.13 -2.51
C LEU A 827 46.01 -18.99 -2.63
N ALA A 828 46.85 -19.00 -1.59
CA ALA A 828 48.01 -19.89 -1.49
C ALA A 828 47.66 -21.25 -0.82
N SER A 829 46.39 -21.45 -0.47
CA SER A 829 45.85 -22.64 0.20
C SER A 829 45.03 -23.48 -0.79
N SER A 830 44.73 -24.73 -0.41
CA SER A 830 43.74 -25.56 -1.09
C SER A 830 42.42 -25.69 -0.30
N ALA A 831 42.20 -24.83 0.70
CA ALA A 831 41.05 -24.89 1.59
C ALA A 831 39.76 -24.28 1.01
N LEU A 832 39.84 -23.39 0.02
CA LEU A 832 38.68 -22.82 -0.66
C LEU A 832 38.61 -23.27 -2.12
N SER A 833 37.43 -23.71 -2.57
CA SER A 833 37.16 -23.90 -3.99
C SER A 833 37.04 -22.55 -4.69
N LEU A 834 38.14 -22.08 -5.30
CA LEU A 834 38.18 -20.77 -5.99
C LEU A 834 37.22 -20.67 -7.18
N ASN A 835 36.71 -21.80 -7.69
CA ASN A 835 35.82 -21.86 -8.83
C ASN A 835 34.32 -21.84 -8.47
N GLU A 836 33.97 -21.22 -7.34
CA GLU A 836 32.59 -21.15 -6.84
C GLU A 836 32.09 -19.70 -6.75
N GLN A 837 30.84 -19.47 -7.19
CA GLN A 837 30.23 -18.13 -7.19
C GLN A 837 30.19 -17.50 -5.79
N SER A 838 29.98 -18.32 -4.75
CA SER A 838 29.95 -17.85 -3.36
C SER A 838 31.32 -17.35 -2.89
N VAL A 839 32.41 -17.96 -3.34
CA VAL A 839 33.79 -17.56 -3.01
C VAL A 839 34.17 -16.29 -3.77
N VAL A 840 33.82 -16.21 -5.05
CA VAL A 840 33.98 -14.97 -5.85
C VAL A 840 33.22 -13.81 -5.20
N SER A 841 31.97 -14.03 -4.78
CA SER A 841 31.14 -13.02 -4.09
C SER A 841 31.78 -12.52 -2.79
N LEU A 842 32.32 -13.43 -1.97
CA LEU A 842 33.00 -13.12 -0.71
C LEU A 842 34.26 -12.27 -0.95
N VAL A 843 35.06 -12.63 -1.96
CA VAL A 843 36.28 -11.91 -2.32
C VAL A 843 35.96 -10.56 -2.98
N GLN A 844 34.93 -10.46 -3.82
CA GLN A 844 34.46 -9.20 -4.42
C GLN A 844 33.96 -8.21 -3.35
N GLN A 845 33.11 -8.66 -2.41
CA GLN A 845 32.69 -7.83 -1.27
C GLN A 845 33.91 -7.32 -0.49
N THR A 846 34.88 -8.19 -0.22
CA THR A 846 36.11 -7.84 0.52
C THR A 846 37.05 -6.92 -0.27
N ALA A 847 37.11 -7.09 -1.58
CA ALA A 847 37.95 -6.28 -2.45
C ALA A 847 37.42 -4.85 -2.58
N TRP A 848 36.09 -4.68 -2.63
CA TRP A 848 35.46 -3.40 -2.98
C TRP A 848 34.85 -2.64 -1.78
N GLU A 849 34.43 -3.30 -0.69
CA GLU A 849 33.78 -2.61 0.44
C GLU A 849 34.70 -1.60 1.12
N LEU A 850 34.24 -0.34 1.18
CA LEU A 850 35.00 0.82 1.61
C LEU A 850 35.48 0.71 3.08
N GLY A 851 34.64 0.19 3.98
CA GLY A 851 34.97 -0.04 5.38
C GLY A 851 35.09 1.22 6.25
N THR A 852 35.63 1.05 7.45
CA THR A 852 35.74 2.08 8.50
C THR A 852 36.78 3.15 8.14
N PRO A 853 36.51 4.45 8.32
CA PRO A 853 37.51 5.50 8.15
C PRO A 853 38.78 5.26 8.98
N SER A 854 39.95 5.61 8.43
CA SER A 854 41.21 5.57 9.19
C SER A 854 41.23 6.69 10.25
N SER A 855 42.08 6.55 11.27
CA SER A 855 42.37 7.64 12.21
C SER A 855 43.12 8.81 11.56
N ASP A 856 43.78 8.57 10.42
CA ASP A 856 44.25 9.61 9.51
C ASP A 856 43.10 10.02 8.56
N PRO A 857 42.58 11.27 8.64
CA PRO A 857 41.50 11.73 7.78
C PRO A 857 41.91 11.90 6.30
N TYR A 858 43.22 11.88 5.98
CA TYR A 858 43.70 11.99 4.61
C TYR A 858 43.80 10.64 3.88
N SER A 859 43.95 9.53 4.62
CA SER A 859 44.10 8.18 4.07
C SER A 859 42.86 7.75 3.28
N ILE A 860 43.06 7.51 1.98
CA ILE A 860 42.01 7.02 1.07
C ILE A 860 41.80 5.50 1.24
N ARG A 861 42.85 4.75 1.64
CA ARG A 861 42.81 3.28 1.79
C ARG A 861 42.06 2.78 3.02
N ARG A 862 41.83 3.65 4.01
CA ARG A 862 41.02 3.37 5.20
C ARG A 862 41.58 2.19 6.02
N VAL A 863 40.77 1.60 6.90
CA VAL A 863 41.18 0.46 7.72
C VAL A 863 41.25 -0.82 6.87
N THR A 864 40.22 -1.13 6.07
CA THR A 864 40.16 -2.32 5.21
C THR A 864 41.38 -2.51 4.31
N HIS A 865 41.81 -1.50 3.55
CA HIS A 865 42.81 -1.68 2.47
C HIS A 865 44.25 -1.34 2.88
N ARG A 866 44.53 -1.18 4.18
CA ARG A 866 45.84 -0.81 4.70
C ARG A 866 46.97 -1.77 4.28
N ALA A 867 46.67 -3.03 3.97
CA ALA A 867 47.67 -4.00 3.50
C ALA A 867 48.45 -3.52 2.24
N PHE A 868 47.85 -2.70 1.38
CA PHE A 868 48.52 -2.12 0.20
C PHE A 868 49.46 -0.93 0.51
N GLU A 869 49.60 -0.55 1.79
CA GLU A 869 50.64 0.38 2.25
C GLU A 869 51.98 -0.35 2.48
N ASP A 870 51.98 -1.69 2.62
CA ASP A 870 53.19 -2.51 2.61
C ASP A 870 53.68 -2.73 1.17
N ILE A 871 54.91 -2.29 0.92
CA ILE A 871 55.61 -2.37 -0.38
C ILE A 871 55.68 -3.83 -0.88
N GLY A 872 55.81 -4.81 0.00
CA GLY A 872 55.93 -6.22 -0.38
C GLY A 872 54.60 -6.94 -0.66
N PHE A 873 53.48 -6.42 -0.14
CA PHE A 873 52.20 -7.14 -0.17
C PHE A 873 51.65 -7.27 -1.60
N GLY A 874 51.65 -6.17 -2.36
CA GLY A 874 51.13 -6.16 -3.73
C GLY A 874 51.90 -7.10 -4.66
N ASP A 875 53.23 -7.13 -4.58
CA ASP A 875 54.07 -8.01 -5.40
C ASP A 875 53.83 -9.48 -5.06
N ARG A 876 53.67 -9.81 -3.76
CA ARG A 876 53.39 -11.17 -3.34
C ARG A 876 52.02 -11.64 -3.80
N LEU A 877 50.99 -10.78 -3.69
CA LEU A 877 49.65 -11.09 -4.18
C LEU A 877 49.65 -11.25 -5.71
N LEU A 878 50.32 -10.36 -6.46
CA LEU A 878 50.43 -10.49 -7.91
C LEU A 878 51.11 -11.80 -8.33
N GLN A 879 52.18 -12.21 -7.64
CA GLN A 879 52.84 -13.49 -7.91
C GLN A 879 51.88 -14.68 -7.68
N THR A 880 51.14 -14.71 -6.57
CA THR A 880 50.16 -15.78 -6.31
C THR A 880 49.05 -15.81 -7.35
N LEU A 881 48.62 -14.65 -7.88
CA LEU A 881 47.69 -14.60 -9.01
C LEU A 881 48.29 -15.13 -10.31
N GLN A 882 49.59 -14.92 -10.56
CA GLN A 882 50.31 -15.48 -11.71
C GLN A 882 50.36 -17.02 -11.61
N ASP A 883 50.75 -17.55 -10.45
CA ASP A 883 50.82 -18.99 -10.19
C ASP A 883 49.44 -19.67 -10.41
N ILE A 884 48.34 -19.00 -10.02
CA ILE A 884 46.96 -19.48 -10.24
C ILE A 884 46.56 -19.42 -11.74
N LEU A 885 46.91 -18.34 -12.45
CA LEU A 885 46.57 -18.20 -13.87
C LEU A 885 47.21 -19.31 -14.72
N GLU A 886 48.49 -19.60 -14.47
CA GLU A 886 49.23 -20.69 -15.13
C GLU A 886 48.59 -22.06 -14.87
N ALA A 887 48.08 -22.29 -13.65
CA ALA A 887 47.41 -23.54 -13.29
C ALA A 887 46.05 -23.74 -13.99
N ILE A 888 45.32 -22.66 -14.31
CA ILE A 888 43.99 -22.73 -14.92
C ILE A 888 43.97 -22.56 -16.44
N GLU A 889 45.05 -22.06 -17.08
CA GLU A 889 45.09 -21.59 -18.47
C GLU A 889 44.42 -22.53 -19.51
N ARG A 890 44.40 -23.85 -19.27
CA ARG A 890 43.89 -24.88 -20.20
C ARG A 890 42.47 -25.37 -19.90
N ASN A 891 41.82 -24.83 -18.86
CA ASN A 891 40.53 -25.32 -18.37
C ASN A 891 39.50 -24.19 -18.28
N TRP A 892 38.75 -23.96 -19.36
CA TRP A 892 37.70 -22.95 -19.44
C TRP A 892 36.53 -23.13 -18.45
N ASN A 893 36.44 -24.27 -17.73
CA ASN A 893 35.49 -24.39 -16.62
C ASN A 893 35.92 -23.57 -15.38
N GLN A 894 37.17 -23.10 -15.32
CA GLN A 894 37.74 -22.30 -14.22
C GLN A 894 37.42 -20.78 -14.34
N TYR A 895 36.24 -20.44 -14.88
CA TYR A 895 35.90 -19.04 -15.18
C TYR A 895 35.61 -18.19 -13.94
N TRP A 896 35.13 -18.77 -12.85
CA TRP A 896 35.01 -18.06 -11.57
C TRP A 896 36.39 -17.75 -10.99
N THR A 897 37.33 -18.68 -11.10
CA THR A 897 38.74 -18.45 -10.71
C THR A 897 39.38 -17.34 -11.55
N LEU A 898 39.13 -17.30 -12.87
CA LEU A 898 39.62 -16.21 -13.73
C LEU A 898 38.98 -14.84 -13.39
N GLU A 899 37.68 -14.81 -13.07
CA GLU A 899 37.00 -13.59 -12.61
C GLU A 899 37.61 -13.04 -11.32
N LEU A 900 37.91 -13.92 -10.36
CA LEU A 900 38.59 -13.59 -9.11
C LEU A 900 39.99 -13.03 -9.40
N VAL A 901 40.78 -13.69 -10.24
CA VAL A 901 42.13 -13.27 -10.64
C VAL A 901 42.12 -11.88 -11.27
N VAL A 902 41.22 -11.62 -12.22
CA VAL A 902 41.07 -10.31 -12.87
C VAL A 902 40.61 -9.24 -11.88
N THR A 903 39.62 -9.55 -11.03
CA THR A 903 39.13 -8.63 -9.99
C THR A 903 40.25 -8.17 -9.07
N LEU A 904 41.06 -9.10 -8.58
CA LEU A 904 42.17 -8.79 -7.68
C LEU A 904 43.31 -8.08 -8.42
N ALA A 905 43.63 -8.45 -9.67
CA ALA A 905 44.64 -7.75 -10.47
C ALA A 905 44.29 -6.28 -10.73
N VAL A 906 43.04 -5.98 -11.09
CA VAL A 906 42.56 -4.59 -11.23
C VAL A 906 42.63 -3.86 -9.88
N ARG A 907 42.32 -4.55 -8.77
CA ARG A 907 42.38 -3.94 -7.43
C ARG A 907 43.82 -3.69 -6.95
N ILE A 908 44.79 -4.54 -7.30
CA ILE A 908 46.23 -4.29 -7.11
C ILE A 908 46.65 -3.02 -7.85
N LEU A 909 46.25 -2.89 -9.13
CA LEU A 909 46.57 -1.70 -9.95
C LEU A 909 45.95 -0.41 -9.38
N ALA A 910 44.76 -0.49 -8.76
CA ALA A 910 44.10 0.65 -8.14
C ALA A 910 44.70 1.03 -6.77
N LEU A 911 45.13 0.05 -5.96
CA LEU A 911 45.48 0.28 -4.56
C LEU A 911 46.98 0.31 -4.23
N SER A 912 47.87 -0.26 -5.03
CA SER A 912 49.29 -0.42 -4.64
C SER A 912 50.08 0.90 -4.64
N ASN A 913 51.03 1.05 -3.71
CA ASN A 913 52.00 2.15 -3.68
C ASN A 913 53.27 1.77 -4.47
N GLU A 914 53.33 2.09 -5.76
CA GLU A 914 54.50 1.95 -6.67
C GLU A 914 55.02 0.52 -6.93
N SER A 915 54.83 -0.42 -6.00
CA SER A 915 55.21 -1.84 -6.09
C SER A 915 53.96 -2.71 -5.87
N PRO A 916 53.58 -3.60 -6.81
CA PRO A 916 54.19 -3.82 -8.12
C PRO A 916 54.00 -2.60 -9.03
N SER A 917 54.93 -2.39 -9.96
CA SER A 917 54.81 -1.30 -10.94
C SER A 917 53.52 -1.46 -11.77
N PRO A 918 52.83 -0.36 -12.13
CA PRO A 918 51.61 -0.42 -12.94
C PRO A 918 51.79 -1.25 -14.22
N GLU A 919 52.91 -1.08 -14.92
CA GLU A 919 53.26 -1.84 -16.13
C GLU A 919 53.29 -3.36 -15.89
N ARG A 920 53.81 -3.83 -14.75
CA ARG A 920 53.85 -5.26 -14.39
C ARG A 920 52.42 -5.81 -14.23
N VAL A 921 51.54 -5.07 -13.56
CA VAL A 921 50.13 -5.47 -13.36
C VAL A 921 49.36 -5.43 -14.68
N ILE A 922 49.58 -4.41 -15.52
CA ILE A 922 48.93 -4.29 -16.83
C ILE A 922 49.37 -5.42 -17.77
N ASN A 923 50.64 -5.83 -17.72
CA ASN A 923 51.11 -6.98 -18.48
C ASN A 923 50.51 -8.31 -17.98
N PHE A 924 50.24 -8.44 -16.67
CA PHE A 924 49.47 -9.57 -16.14
C PHE A 924 48.00 -9.54 -16.59
N LEU A 925 47.36 -8.37 -16.62
CA LEU A 925 46.01 -8.21 -17.18
C LEU A 925 45.97 -8.58 -18.68
N ARG A 926 47.04 -8.31 -19.44
CA ARG A 926 47.18 -8.78 -20.83
C ARG A 926 47.26 -10.31 -20.96
N GLN A 927 47.95 -10.98 -20.05
CA GLN A 927 47.95 -12.46 -19.99
C GLN A 927 46.54 -12.99 -19.71
N CYS A 928 45.80 -12.38 -18.78
CA CYS A 928 44.40 -12.73 -18.51
C CYS A 928 43.50 -12.56 -19.74
N ARG A 929 43.68 -11.50 -20.54
CA ARG A 929 42.95 -11.30 -21.82
C ARG A 929 43.22 -12.42 -22.80
N GLN A 930 44.49 -12.82 -22.96
CA GLN A 930 44.86 -13.88 -23.90
C GLN A 930 44.16 -15.20 -23.52
N VAL A 931 44.25 -15.61 -22.25
CA VAL A 931 43.57 -16.80 -21.72
C VAL A 931 42.06 -16.72 -21.96
N ALA A 932 41.43 -15.57 -21.67
CA ALA A 932 40.00 -15.37 -21.92
C ALA A 932 39.63 -15.49 -23.41
N MET A 933 40.44 -14.97 -24.34
CA MET A 933 40.18 -15.08 -25.79
C MET A 933 40.39 -16.51 -26.31
N GLU A 934 41.41 -17.22 -25.83
CA GLU A 934 41.64 -18.62 -26.18
C GLU A 934 40.48 -19.52 -25.68
N TRP A 935 39.93 -19.23 -24.50
CA TRP A 935 38.73 -19.90 -23.99
C TRP A 935 37.48 -19.56 -24.80
N CYS A 936 37.25 -18.28 -25.13
CA CYS A 936 36.14 -17.88 -26.00
C CYS A 936 36.21 -18.57 -27.36
N ASP A 937 37.37 -18.60 -28.02
CA ASP A 937 37.55 -19.29 -29.31
C ASP A 937 37.30 -20.80 -29.21
N SER A 938 37.71 -21.42 -28.09
CA SER A 938 37.47 -22.84 -27.82
C SER A 938 35.98 -23.14 -27.61
N LEU A 939 35.28 -22.27 -26.87
CA LEU A 939 33.83 -22.36 -26.66
C LEU A 939 33.04 -22.10 -27.96
N SER A 940 33.42 -21.11 -28.77
CA SER A 940 32.78 -20.83 -30.07
C SER A 940 32.92 -22.00 -31.03
N LYS A 941 34.08 -22.66 -31.07
CA LYS A 941 34.26 -23.91 -31.84
C LYS A 941 33.34 -25.02 -31.33
N ALA A 942 33.27 -25.22 -30.01
CA ALA A 942 32.42 -26.24 -29.37
C ALA A 942 30.90 -25.93 -29.43
N LEU A 943 30.51 -24.71 -29.79
CA LEU A 943 29.13 -24.34 -30.11
C LEU A 943 28.75 -24.73 -31.54
N SER A 944 29.67 -24.58 -32.49
CA SER A 944 29.44 -24.88 -33.92
C SER A 944 29.16 -26.36 -34.22
N THR A 945 29.41 -27.26 -33.26
CA THR A 945 29.31 -28.72 -33.40
C THR A 945 28.08 -29.34 -32.73
N ASP A 946 27.36 -28.60 -31.89
CA ASP A 946 26.37 -29.15 -30.96
C ASP A 946 24.93 -28.86 -31.36
N GLN A 947 24.01 -29.72 -30.92
CA GLN A 947 22.55 -29.52 -31.04
C GLN A 947 21.87 -29.85 -29.71
N GLY A 948 20.92 -29.01 -29.28
CA GLY A 948 20.12 -29.20 -28.06
C GLY A 948 20.45 -28.22 -26.94
N GLU A 949 20.13 -28.60 -25.69
CA GLU A 949 20.19 -27.72 -24.51
C GLU A 949 21.60 -27.18 -24.19
N ASP A 950 22.67 -27.88 -24.57
CA ASP A 950 24.05 -27.46 -24.25
C ASP A 950 24.48 -26.16 -24.97
N VAL A 951 23.77 -25.78 -26.05
CA VAL A 951 23.99 -24.53 -26.79
C VAL A 951 23.77 -23.31 -25.89
N GLY A 952 22.65 -23.25 -25.15
CA GLY A 952 22.34 -22.12 -24.29
C GLY A 952 23.33 -21.95 -23.13
N ARG A 953 23.78 -23.08 -22.55
CA ARG A 953 24.79 -23.09 -21.48
C ARG A 953 26.15 -22.57 -21.98
N LYS A 954 26.58 -23.01 -23.17
CA LYS A 954 27.84 -22.54 -23.79
C LYS A 954 27.78 -21.06 -24.19
N GLN A 955 26.65 -20.57 -24.69
CA GLN A 955 26.43 -19.14 -24.95
C GLN A 955 26.58 -18.29 -23.67
N GLN A 956 25.98 -18.73 -22.55
CA GLN A 956 26.14 -18.06 -21.26
C GLN A 956 27.61 -18.06 -20.77
N LEU A 957 28.36 -19.14 -21.01
CA LEU A 957 29.80 -19.20 -20.70
C LEU A 957 30.61 -18.23 -21.55
N ILE A 958 30.32 -18.08 -22.84
CA ILE A 958 30.96 -17.06 -23.69
C ILE A 958 30.68 -15.66 -23.17
N LEU A 959 29.42 -15.34 -22.81
CA LEU A 959 29.07 -14.03 -22.25
C LEU A 959 29.86 -13.74 -20.96
N ARG A 960 30.03 -14.72 -20.08
CA ARG A 960 30.85 -14.60 -18.85
C ARG A 960 32.31 -14.33 -19.17
N VAL A 961 32.97 -15.18 -19.97
CA VAL A 961 34.40 -15.06 -20.26
C VAL A 961 34.72 -13.79 -21.07
N ALA A 962 33.86 -13.40 -22.02
CA ALA A 962 33.99 -12.13 -22.72
C ALA A 962 33.83 -10.92 -21.78
N SER A 963 32.90 -10.98 -20.81
CA SER A 963 32.76 -9.94 -19.79
C SER A 963 33.97 -9.88 -18.84
N ILE A 964 34.57 -11.02 -18.47
CA ILE A 964 35.80 -11.06 -17.66
C ILE A 964 36.96 -10.42 -18.41
N CYS A 965 37.10 -10.66 -19.73
CA CYS A 965 38.05 -9.95 -20.58
C CYS A 965 37.82 -8.43 -20.55
N GLN A 966 36.55 -7.99 -20.66
CA GLN A 966 36.18 -6.58 -20.57
C GLN A 966 36.54 -5.95 -19.21
N THR A 967 36.34 -6.65 -18.10
CA THR A 967 36.72 -6.20 -16.75
C THR A 967 38.22 -5.85 -16.63
N THR A 968 39.10 -6.43 -17.46
CA THR A 968 40.53 -6.04 -17.48
C THR A 968 40.80 -4.60 -17.97
N TYR A 969 39.79 -3.89 -18.49
CA TYR A 969 39.86 -2.47 -18.87
C TYR A 969 39.20 -1.53 -17.84
N ASP A 970 38.65 -2.06 -16.75
CA ASP A 970 37.91 -1.32 -15.72
C ASP A 970 38.85 -0.62 -14.72
N VAL A 971 39.76 0.20 -15.25
CA VAL A 971 40.87 0.81 -14.50
C VAL A 971 40.61 2.29 -14.21
N GLU A 972 41.50 2.89 -13.41
CA GLU A 972 41.58 4.34 -13.24
C GLU A 972 41.77 5.08 -14.57
N ARG A 973 41.17 6.26 -14.72
CA ARG A 973 41.24 7.06 -15.97
C ARG A 973 42.69 7.34 -16.41
N THR A 974 43.60 7.52 -15.45
CA THR A 974 45.04 7.71 -15.68
C THR A 974 45.73 6.52 -16.35
N ASN A 975 45.17 5.31 -16.18
CA ASN A 975 45.78 4.06 -16.63
C ASN A 975 45.19 3.57 -17.96
N ILE A 976 44.03 4.10 -18.40
CA ILE A 976 43.35 3.68 -19.64
C ILE A 976 44.31 3.72 -20.85
N SER A 977 45.13 4.77 -20.98
CA SER A 977 46.09 4.93 -22.09
C SER A 977 47.21 3.89 -22.12
N GLN A 978 47.57 3.29 -20.99
CA GLN A 978 48.55 2.20 -20.89
C GLN A 978 47.90 0.83 -21.11
N VAL A 979 46.65 0.70 -20.70
CA VAL A 979 45.83 -0.52 -20.73
C VAL A 979 45.20 -0.76 -22.11
N MET A 980 45.02 0.31 -22.91
CA MET A 980 44.55 0.32 -24.30
C MET A 980 45.61 1.01 -25.19
N SER A 981 46.79 0.38 -25.34
CA SER A 981 47.96 1.00 -25.98
C SER A 981 48.47 0.29 -27.24
N SER A 982 48.00 -0.93 -27.52
CA SER A 982 48.48 -1.77 -28.63
C SER A 982 47.35 -2.31 -29.49
N SER A 983 47.68 -2.75 -30.72
CA SER A 983 46.71 -3.44 -31.58
C SER A 983 46.17 -4.73 -30.97
N GLN A 984 46.93 -5.40 -30.09
CA GLN A 984 46.50 -6.59 -29.37
C GLN A 984 45.46 -6.25 -28.30
N ASP A 985 45.63 -5.13 -27.58
CA ASP A 985 44.62 -4.64 -26.63
C ASP A 985 43.32 -4.29 -27.38
N LEU A 986 43.42 -3.58 -28.51
CA LEU A 986 42.27 -3.28 -29.37
C LEU A 986 41.58 -4.57 -29.87
N PHE A 987 42.34 -5.56 -30.32
CA PHE A 987 41.81 -6.86 -30.75
C PHE A 987 41.01 -7.55 -29.64
N CYS A 988 41.58 -7.68 -28.44
CA CYS A 988 40.92 -8.36 -27.31
C CYS A 988 39.64 -7.63 -26.88
N PHE A 989 39.65 -6.29 -26.85
CA PHE A 989 38.46 -5.49 -26.56
C PHE A 989 37.39 -5.65 -27.65
N VAL A 990 37.72 -5.41 -28.93
CA VAL A 990 36.76 -5.52 -30.03
C VAL A 990 36.19 -6.93 -30.14
N ARG A 991 37.03 -7.98 -30.03
CA ARG A 991 36.57 -9.37 -30.16
C ARG A 991 35.64 -9.76 -29.00
N SER A 992 35.92 -9.32 -27.77
CA SER A 992 35.00 -9.54 -26.65
C SER A 992 33.70 -8.74 -26.80
N SER A 993 33.73 -7.50 -27.28
CA SER A 993 32.51 -6.73 -27.60
C SER A 993 31.65 -7.41 -28.68
N LEU A 994 32.26 -7.91 -29.75
CA LEU A 994 31.57 -8.68 -30.79
C LEU A 994 30.93 -9.94 -30.19
N LEU A 995 31.66 -10.72 -29.39
CA LEU A 995 31.12 -11.92 -28.74
C LEU A 995 29.96 -11.61 -27.79
N LEU A 996 30.00 -10.49 -27.06
CA LEU A 996 28.88 -10.03 -26.24
C LEU A 996 27.65 -9.69 -27.09
N PHE A 997 27.81 -8.97 -28.21
CA PHE A 997 26.70 -8.65 -29.12
C PHE A 997 26.14 -9.87 -29.88
N GLU A 998 27.02 -10.78 -30.31
CA GLU A 998 26.67 -12.03 -30.98
C GLU A 998 25.80 -12.91 -30.07
N ASN A 999 26.21 -13.08 -28.80
CA ASN A 999 25.61 -14.04 -27.86
C ASN A 999 24.57 -13.43 -26.91
N ALA A 1000 24.45 -12.10 -26.80
CA ALA A 1000 23.33 -11.47 -26.11
C ALA A 1000 22.03 -11.78 -26.86
N ALA A 1001 21.11 -12.46 -26.16
CA ALA A 1001 19.90 -12.99 -26.76
C ALA A 1001 18.92 -11.88 -27.22
N SER A 1002 18.09 -12.23 -28.19
CA SER A 1002 16.86 -11.48 -28.50
C SER A 1002 15.97 -11.36 -27.26
N GLU A 1003 15.15 -10.31 -27.19
CA GLU A 1003 14.34 -9.86 -26.03
C GLU A 1003 13.38 -10.91 -25.41
N SER A 1004 13.29 -12.11 -25.98
CA SER A 1004 12.41 -13.21 -25.58
C SER A 1004 13.02 -14.23 -24.60
N CYS A 1005 14.34 -14.18 -24.36
CA CYS A 1005 15.05 -15.11 -23.48
C CYS A 1005 15.70 -14.37 -22.30
N GLU A 1006 15.18 -14.56 -21.09
CA GLU A 1006 15.71 -13.90 -19.89
C GLU A 1006 17.09 -14.48 -19.50
N LEU A 1007 18.13 -13.66 -19.64
CA LEU A 1007 19.48 -14.00 -19.14
C LEU A 1007 19.46 -14.11 -17.60
N PRO A 1008 20.18 -15.09 -17.01
CA PRO A 1008 20.37 -15.13 -15.56
C PRO A 1008 20.94 -13.81 -15.04
N ALA A 1009 20.42 -13.33 -13.90
CA ALA A 1009 20.73 -12.00 -13.37
C ALA A 1009 22.24 -11.71 -13.27
N SER A 1010 23.05 -12.68 -12.84
CA SER A 1010 24.50 -12.54 -12.79
C SER A 1010 25.15 -12.31 -14.16
N VAL A 1011 24.73 -13.04 -15.20
CA VAL A 1011 25.22 -12.83 -16.58
C VAL A 1011 24.80 -11.46 -17.11
N LYS A 1012 23.55 -11.05 -16.84
CA LYS A 1012 23.05 -9.72 -17.22
C LYS A 1012 23.89 -8.60 -16.59
N THR A 1013 24.17 -8.66 -15.29
CA THR A 1013 25.03 -7.69 -14.59
C THR A 1013 26.43 -7.60 -15.21
N MET A 1014 27.05 -8.74 -15.57
CA MET A 1014 28.38 -8.76 -16.22
C MET A 1014 28.37 -8.08 -17.61
N VAL A 1015 27.33 -8.30 -18.42
CA VAL A 1015 27.16 -7.66 -19.73
C VAL A 1015 26.92 -6.15 -19.58
N GLU A 1016 26.11 -5.73 -18.61
CA GLU A 1016 25.84 -4.32 -18.34
C GLU A 1016 27.09 -3.59 -17.78
N ASN A 1017 27.87 -4.23 -16.92
CA ASN A 1017 29.18 -3.70 -16.50
C ASN A 1017 30.15 -3.54 -17.70
N SER A 1018 30.15 -4.50 -18.63
CA SER A 1018 30.95 -4.41 -19.86
C SER A 1018 30.55 -3.20 -20.72
N GLN A 1019 29.27 -2.82 -20.78
CA GLN A 1019 28.82 -1.60 -21.44
C GLN A 1019 29.29 -0.33 -20.71
N LYS A 1020 29.32 -0.31 -19.37
CA LYS A 1020 29.92 0.81 -18.60
C LYS A 1020 31.41 0.97 -18.93
N ILE A 1021 32.15 -0.13 -18.99
CA ILE A 1021 33.59 -0.13 -19.30
C ILE A 1021 33.84 0.36 -20.74
N ALA A 1022 33.09 -0.16 -21.71
CA ALA A 1022 33.17 0.29 -23.11
C ALA A 1022 32.90 1.80 -23.25
N PHE A 1023 31.93 2.34 -22.50
CA PHE A 1023 31.67 3.77 -22.44
C PHE A 1023 32.83 4.55 -21.78
N LEU A 1024 33.41 4.05 -20.69
CA LEU A 1024 34.53 4.69 -19.98
C LEU A 1024 35.76 4.86 -20.90
N ILE A 1025 36.11 3.83 -21.67
CA ILE A 1025 37.32 3.82 -22.51
C ILE A 1025 37.10 4.30 -23.95
N ARG A 1026 35.88 4.74 -24.30
CA ARG A 1026 35.42 5.01 -25.67
C ARG A 1026 36.37 5.91 -26.49
N GLU A 1027 36.88 6.99 -25.91
CA GLU A 1027 37.77 7.93 -26.61
C GLU A 1027 39.14 7.29 -26.89
N SER A 1028 39.68 6.47 -26.00
CA SER A 1028 40.92 5.73 -26.24
C SER A 1028 40.75 4.67 -27.33
N VAL A 1029 39.63 3.94 -27.32
CA VAL A 1029 39.29 2.96 -28.38
C VAL A 1029 39.15 3.65 -29.74
N LYS A 1030 38.37 4.72 -29.82
CA LYS A 1030 38.20 5.56 -31.02
C LYS A 1030 39.53 6.07 -31.57
N ASN A 1031 40.37 6.67 -30.71
CA ASN A 1031 41.69 7.17 -31.13
C ASN A 1031 42.60 6.05 -31.63
N LEU A 1032 42.56 4.87 -30.99
CA LEU A 1032 43.37 3.72 -31.40
C LEU A 1032 42.88 3.07 -32.70
N ILE A 1033 41.56 3.01 -32.93
CA ILE A 1033 40.96 2.60 -34.21
C ILE A 1033 41.43 3.52 -35.34
N MET A 1034 41.36 4.84 -35.14
CA MET A 1034 41.74 5.81 -36.17
C MET A 1034 43.25 5.83 -36.46
N ALA A 1035 44.09 5.49 -35.49
CA ALA A 1035 45.54 5.45 -35.65
C ALA A 1035 46.07 4.09 -36.16
N HIS A 1036 45.56 2.98 -35.62
CA HIS A 1036 46.07 1.62 -35.84
C HIS A 1036 44.94 0.57 -35.87
N PRO A 1037 44.11 0.53 -36.94
CA PRO A 1037 42.92 -0.31 -37.01
C PRO A 1037 43.20 -1.82 -37.17
N SER A 1038 44.45 -2.28 -37.14
CA SER A 1038 44.79 -3.69 -37.36
C SER A 1038 44.11 -4.64 -36.37
N GLY A 1039 44.02 -4.28 -35.10
CA GLY A 1039 43.32 -5.07 -34.08
C GLY A 1039 41.81 -5.18 -34.31
N LEU A 1040 41.17 -4.10 -34.78
CA LEU A 1040 39.76 -4.10 -35.18
C LEU A 1040 39.53 -5.00 -36.40
N ASN A 1041 40.38 -4.88 -37.42
CA ASN A 1041 40.30 -5.71 -38.63
C ASN A 1041 40.47 -7.20 -38.31
N GLU A 1042 41.44 -7.55 -37.46
CA GLU A 1042 41.69 -8.94 -37.05
C GLU A 1042 40.53 -9.50 -36.22
N ALA A 1043 39.96 -8.72 -35.31
CA ALA A 1043 38.82 -9.14 -34.49
C ALA A 1043 37.56 -9.40 -35.34
N ILE A 1044 37.29 -8.55 -36.34
CA ILE A 1044 36.19 -8.75 -37.29
C ILE A 1044 36.45 -9.98 -38.16
N HIS A 1045 37.64 -10.12 -38.75
CA HIS A 1045 37.98 -11.27 -39.59
C HIS A 1045 37.92 -12.60 -38.80
N ARG A 1046 38.22 -12.60 -37.50
CA ARG A 1046 38.12 -13.80 -36.64
C ARG A 1046 36.68 -14.16 -36.27
N GLY A 1047 35.76 -13.20 -36.24
CA GLY A 1047 34.32 -13.45 -36.09
C GLY A 1047 33.62 -13.80 -37.40
N ILE A 1048 33.95 -13.08 -38.47
CA ILE A 1048 33.29 -13.14 -39.78
C ILE A 1048 34.38 -13.31 -40.86
N SER A 1049 34.77 -14.55 -41.09
CA SER A 1049 35.91 -14.92 -41.97
C SER A 1049 35.72 -14.64 -43.46
N CYS A 1050 34.53 -14.19 -43.89
CA CYS A 1050 34.24 -13.80 -45.26
C CYS A 1050 34.39 -12.29 -45.54
N LEU A 1051 34.65 -11.45 -44.52
CA LEU A 1051 34.82 -10.01 -44.68
C LEU A 1051 36.31 -9.62 -44.84
N GLU A 1052 36.70 -9.27 -46.07
CA GLU A 1052 38.01 -8.65 -46.36
C GLU A 1052 37.92 -7.12 -46.30
N ILE A 1053 38.34 -6.54 -45.17
CA ILE A 1053 38.45 -5.08 -44.98
C ILE A 1053 39.71 -4.57 -45.69
N SER A 1054 39.54 -3.60 -46.59
CA SER A 1054 40.67 -3.04 -47.38
C SER A 1054 40.72 -1.50 -47.40
N GLU A 1055 39.61 -0.82 -47.10
CA GLU A 1055 39.57 0.64 -46.98
C GLU A 1055 39.86 1.11 -45.54
N PRO A 1056 40.37 2.33 -45.34
CA PRO A 1056 40.57 2.90 -44.01
C PRO A 1056 39.23 3.16 -43.31
N TRP A 1057 39.24 3.12 -41.97
CA TRP A 1057 38.08 3.45 -41.15
C TRP A 1057 37.85 4.96 -41.07
N SER A 1058 36.59 5.34 -40.97
CA SER A 1058 36.12 6.72 -40.80
C SER A 1058 35.03 6.79 -39.73
N ILE A 1059 34.88 7.93 -39.08
CA ILE A 1059 33.80 8.18 -38.11
C ILE A 1059 32.52 8.49 -38.89
N CYS A 1060 31.39 7.89 -38.51
CA CYS A 1060 30.10 8.18 -39.14
C CYS A 1060 29.63 9.61 -38.82
N GLU A 1061 29.22 10.39 -39.83
CA GLU A 1061 28.64 11.72 -39.60
C GLU A 1061 27.40 11.63 -38.71
N GLY A 1062 27.28 12.55 -37.74
CA GLY A 1062 26.22 12.59 -36.74
C GLY A 1062 26.47 11.75 -35.48
N SER A 1063 27.27 10.68 -35.58
CA SER A 1063 27.43 9.69 -34.51
C SER A 1063 28.74 9.82 -33.73
N ASN A 1064 28.64 9.61 -32.42
CA ASN A 1064 29.79 9.52 -31.51
C ASN A 1064 30.22 8.06 -31.20
N ALA A 1065 29.52 7.04 -31.70
CA ALA A 1065 29.73 5.64 -31.33
C ALA A 1065 30.03 4.69 -32.50
N TRP A 1066 29.87 5.16 -33.74
CA TRP A 1066 29.96 4.34 -34.95
C TRP A 1066 31.17 4.72 -35.82
N VAL A 1067 31.89 3.70 -36.29
CA VAL A 1067 32.92 3.80 -37.33
C VAL A 1067 32.53 2.96 -38.55
N ALA A 1068 32.93 3.38 -39.74
CA ALA A 1068 32.61 2.72 -41.01
C ALA A 1068 33.81 2.54 -41.94
N THR A 1069 33.78 1.46 -42.71
CA THR A 1069 34.73 1.12 -43.80
C THR A 1069 34.01 0.39 -44.94
N ARG A 1070 34.74 0.00 -45.99
CA ARG A 1070 34.23 -0.84 -47.08
C ARG A 1070 35.10 -2.08 -47.31
N THR A 1071 34.45 -3.17 -47.73
CA THR A 1071 35.15 -4.36 -48.19
C THR A 1071 35.73 -4.18 -49.60
N GLY A 1072 36.85 -4.84 -49.85
CA GLY A 1072 37.50 -4.83 -51.17
C GLY A 1072 36.69 -5.57 -52.23
N SER A 1073 36.72 -5.08 -53.47
CA SER A 1073 36.09 -5.77 -54.60
C SER A 1073 36.92 -7.00 -55.00
N THR A 1074 36.51 -8.19 -54.57
CA THR A 1074 37.14 -9.46 -54.98
C THR A 1074 36.55 -9.97 -56.30
N PHE A 1075 37.25 -10.88 -56.98
CA PHE A 1075 36.80 -11.51 -58.24
C PHE A 1075 35.48 -12.31 -58.14
N LYS A 1076 34.86 -12.39 -56.96
CA LYS A 1076 33.60 -13.11 -56.67
C LYS A 1076 32.59 -12.30 -55.83
N GLY A 1077 32.89 -11.05 -55.44
CA GLY A 1077 32.07 -10.30 -54.47
C GLY A 1077 31.98 -8.81 -54.75
N PHE A 1078 30.86 -8.21 -54.32
CA PHE A 1078 30.63 -6.77 -54.40
C PHE A 1078 31.23 -6.05 -53.18
N SER A 1079 31.59 -4.77 -53.33
CA SER A 1079 32.01 -3.94 -52.19
C SER A 1079 30.81 -3.63 -51.29
N GLN A 1080 30.96 -3.91 -50.00
CA GLN A 1080 29.93 -3.79 -48.96
C GLN A 1080 30.35 -2.75 -47.92
N HIS A 1081 29.38 -2.07 -47.32
CA HIS A 1081 29.63 -1.11 -46.25
C HIS A 1081 29.60 -1.81 -44.88
N VAL A 1082 30.71 -1.76 -44.13
CA VAL A 1082 30.78 -2.30 -42.77
C VAL A 1082 30.72 -1.15 -41.78
N HIS A 1083 29.78 -1.21 -40.84
CA HIS A 1083 29.66 -0.26 -39.73
C HIS A 1083 29.86 -1.02 -38.42
N PHE A 1084 30.66 -0.47 -37.51
CA PHE A 1084 30.92 -1.05 -36.19
C PHE A 1084 30.68 -0.03 -35.09
N ASN A 1085 29.90 -0.41 -34.08
CA ASN A 1085 29.65 0.37 -32.88
C ASN A 1085 30.59 -0.10 -31.77
N TYR A 1086 31.59 0.72 -31.43
CA TYR A 1086 32.62 0.36 -30.47
C TYR A 1086 32.20 0.50 -29.00
N ILE A 1087 30.94 0.89 -28.73
CA ILE A 1087 30.34 0.90 -27.38
C ILE A 1087 29.42 -0.32 -27.18
N THR A 1088 28.57 -0.65 -28.17
CA THR A 1088 27.62 -1.78 -28.06
C THR A 1088 28.19 -3.11 -28.55
N GLY A 1089 29.28 -3.10 -29.33
CA GLY A 1089 29.80 -4.26 -30.03
C GLY A 1089 29.01 -4.63 -31.30
N GLU A 1090 28.01 -3.84 -31.67
CA GLU A 1090 27.18 -4.09 -32.85
C GLU A 1090 27.97 -3.93 -34.15
N ILE A 1091 27.80 -4.87 -35.07
CA ILE A 1091 28.38 -4.84 -36.41
C ILE A 1091 27.28 -5.00 -37.46
N LEU A 1092 27.30 -4.15 -38.48
CA LEU A 1092 26.33 -4.13 -39.58
C LEU A 1092 27.06 -4.20 -40.92
N VAL A 1093 26.61 -5.09 -41.80
CA VAL A 1093 27.03 -5.17 -43.21
C VAL A 1093 25.88 -4.69 -44.08
N ASP A 1094 26.11 -3.67 -44.90
CA ASP A 1094 25.11 -2.97 -45.73
C ASP A 1094 23.85 -2.50 -44.98
N GLY A 1095 23.97 -2.28 -43.66
CA GLY A 1095 22.90 -1.84 -42.76
C GLY A 1095 22.17 -2.96 -42.01
N THR A 1096 22.61 -4.22 -42.14
CA THR A 1096 22.00 -5.39 -41.48
C THR A 1096 23.02 -6.18 -40.62
N PRO A 1097 22.65 -6.70 -39.44
CA PRO A 1097 23.53 -7.55 -38.64
C PRO A 1097 23.85 -8.87 -39.37
N PRO A 1098 25.13 -9.26 -39.51
CA PRO A 1098 25.50 -10.47 -40.22
C PRO A 1098 25.07 -11.73 -39.44
N GLY A 1099 24.48 -12.70 -40.13
CA GLY A 1099 24.16 -14.03 -39.57
C GLY A 1099 22.92 -14.10 -38.66
N LYS A 1100 22.19 -12.98 -38.44
CA LYS A 1100 20.92 -12.95 -37.71
C LYS A 1100 19.79 -12.46 -38.62
N LEU A 1101 18.72 -13.24 -38.75
CA LEU A 1101 17.52 -12.83 -39.49
C LEU A 1101 16.97 -11.49 -38.95
N PRO A 1102 16.44 -10.59 -39.81
CA PRO A 1102 15.93 -9.30 -39.36
C PRO A 1102 14.82 -9.43 -38.31
N ARG A 1103 14.79 -8.53 -37.33
CA ARG A 1103 13.83 -8.56 -36.19
C ARG A 1103 12.38 -8.76 -36.63
N SER A 1104 11.97 -8.15 -37.75
CA SER A 1104 10.62 -8.26 -38.31
C SER A 1104 10.19 -9.70 -38.66
N TYR A 1105 11.15 -10.59 -38.97
CA TYR A 1105 10.91 -12.02 -39.18
C TYR A 1105 10.86 -12.77 -37.86
N LEU A 1106 11.78 -12.50 -36.93
CA LEU A 1106 11.80 -13.15 -35.60
C LEU A 1106 10.59 -12.78 -34.73
N SER A 1107 10.00 -11.60 -34.94
CA SER A 1107 8.77 -11.13 -34.29
C SER A 1107 7.49 -11.56 -35.00
N ASP A 1108 7.57 -12.23 -36.16
CA ASP A 1108 6.39 -12.65 -36.89
C ASP A 1108 5.70 -13.83 -36.15
N PRO A 1109 4.38 -13.76 -35.85
CA PRO A 1109 3.67 -14.83 -35.15
C PRO A 1109 3.77 -16.20 -35.86
N LEU A 1110 3.92 -16.22 -37.18
CA LEU A 1110 4.12 -17.44 -37.96
C LEU A 1110 5.52 -18.03 -37.73
N TYR A 1111 6.55 -17.18 -37.65
CA TYR A 1111 7.92 -17.62 -37.35
C TYR A 1111 8.00 -18.18 -35.93
N GLN A 1112 7.44 -17.45 -34.95
CA GLN A 1112 7.38 -17.89 -33.56
C GLN A 1112 6.56 -19.17 -33.39
N GLY A 1113 5.46 -19.33 -34.13
CA GLY A 1113 4.65 -20.55 -34.11
C GLY A 1113 5.33 -21.77 -34.74
N LEU A 1114 6.26 -21.60 -35.67
CA LEU A 1114 6.94 -22.70 -36.39
C LEU A 1114 8.32 -23.05 -35.83
N PHE A 1115 9.10 -22.05 -35.42
CA PHE A 1115 10.51 -22.18 -35.00
C PHE A 1115 10.74 -21.77 -33.53
N GLY A 1116 9.68 -21.36 -32.82
CA GLY A 1116 9.80 -20.88 -31.45
C GLY A 1116 10.68 -19.62 -31.37
N GLN A 1117 11.61 -19.61 -30.42
CA GLN A 1117 12.61 -18.56 -30.26
C GLN A 1117 13.95 -18.88 -30.96
N VAL A 1118 14.03 -19.95 -31.76
CA VAL A 1118 15.29 -20.36 -32.39
C VAL A 1118 15.64 -19.42 -33.54
N SER A 1119 16.67 -18.60 -33.36
CA SER A 1119 17.23 -17.79 -34.45
C SER A 1119 17.96 -18.71 -35.44
N LEU A 1120 17.32 -19.02 -36.57
CA LEU A 1120 17.99 -19.66 -37.68
C LEU A 1120 19.08 -18.73 -38.25
N PRO A 1121 20.31 -19.22 -38.52
CA PRO A 1121 21.34 -18.42 -39.18
C PRO A 1121 20.93 -18.10 -40.62
N GLU A 1122 21.31 -16.91 -41.10
CA GLU A 1122 21.32 -16.66 -42.55
C GLU A 1122 22.42 -17.49 -43.23
N LEU A 1123 22.09 -18.05 -44.40
CA LEU A 1123 22.92 -18.95 -45.22
C LEU A 1123 23.65 -18.19 -46.34
#